data_AF-A0A924VED9-F1
#
_entry.id   AF-A0A924VED9-F1
#
_cell.length_a   1.000
_cell.length_b   1.000
_cell.length_c   1.000
_cell.angle_alpha   90.00
_cell.angle_beta   90.00
_cell.angle_gamma   90.00
#
_symmetry.space_group_name_H-M   'P 1'
#
loop_
_entity.id
_entity.type
_entity.pdbx_description
1 polymer ?
#
loop_
_entity_poly.entity_id
_entity_poly.type
_entity_poly.pdbx_seq_one_letter_code
_entity_poly.pdbx_strand_id
1 'polypeptide(L)'
;MNINLHFKFALLLVPFAFIASDSVAQRYAGPLSPEESLKKLNVAPGFLAQIYAAEPFVMDPVSLVFDELGNAYVVEMPDYPYEVEPGKGHGRIKMLSDTNGDGRIDKATIFAENVTEATSILSWKGGLIVTAAPNILYLKDTNGDGKSDSSEILFSGFFQNNSEAQVTSLRFGIDNWIYANNRGQSGKITFSKTPGEAPVEVRGADFRFRLDRNVFELETGPGQFGQTIDDWGHRFFTENSIHLQQAVIPWRYTHRHAFLPTSKFNVTITDHEEIMFQETAPPYWRAERTSQRNKAKIDAGLKPTEYAEDRFTGASGGTIYNGDALPKEYYGNIFTTDVAGNLVHRDVLSPDPKSPVLTAKRAETEKDREFIYSTDSWFRPVTSSVGPDGYLYVLDYYRQHIETPVSIPDDLKADMDFMAGSDKGRIYRILPTGAEYKNPAVDLKGMSSAKLVGVLSRANGWWRLQAQRLLLERQDKSVVPVVKALLTSSEDPRTRLHALYVLEGLNSLNADIVKKALADPSAGVRENALILAEKFPETLPVIIQKTNDSDKRVAFQAALSAGNFNSKEVTIALASVVEKYGEDAWFRSAVLSSEAGSSPELLQVLSQRSSFIQKEDDWKNSFLQNLSIIIGARNNKAQMVSYLDLISQPALSSDKTQITLVKGLKTGLSKNEGSNAQLKEILSQLNTDSSQGAKAGVMTLKKMY
;
A
#
# COMPACT_ATOMS: atom_id res chain seq x y z
N MET A 1 9.22 -102.33 5.48
CA MET A 1 8.05 -103.01 4.89
C MET A 1 6.91 -102.00 4.82
N ASN A 2 6.41 -101.74 3.61
CA ASN A 2 5.10 -101.17 3.23
C ASN A 2 4.61 -99.81 3.79
N ILE A 3 4.60 -98.79 2.93
CA ILE A 3 3.44 -98.32 2.13
C ILE A 3 2.10 -98.02 2.85
N ASN A 4 1.71 -96.73 2.73
CA ASN A 4 0.40 -96.10 2.46
C ASN A 4 -0.70 -95.85 3.52
N LEU A 5 -1.04 -94.55 3.56
CA LEU A 5 -2.35 -93.88 3.41
C LEU A 5 -3.51 -94.28 4.33
N HIS A 6 -4.15 -93.28 4.96
CA HIS A 6 -5.51 -92.84 4.58
C HIS A 6 -5.83 -91.44 5.12
N PHE A 7 -6.27 -90.58 4.19
CA PHE A 7 -6.92 -89.29 4.40
C PHE A 7 -8.29 -89.46 5.07
N LYS A 8 -8.66 -88.56 5.98
CA LYS A 8 -10.05 -88.06 6.12
C LYS A 8 -10.04 -86.58 6.49
N PHE A 9 -10.62 -85.79 5.58
CA PHE A 9 -10.96 -84.38 5.68
C PHE A 9 -12.01 -84.15 6.79
N ALA A 10 -11.83 -83.10 7.59
CA ALA A 10 -12.89 -82.44 8.31
C ALA A 10 -12.85 -80.94 7.95
N LEU A 11 -13.95 -80.48 7.36
CA LEU A 11 -14.25 -79.10 7.01
C LEU A 11 -14.19 -78.20 8.26
N LEU A 12 -13.42 -77.11 8.20
CA LEU A 12 -13.60 -75.95 9.08
C LEU A 12 -13.49 -74.70 8.21
N LEU A 13 -14.66 -74.12 7.94
CA LEU A 13 -14.86 -72.82 7.32
C LEU A 13 -14.25 -71.74 8.22
N VAL A 14 -13.14 -71.15 7.79
CA VAL A 14 -12.61 -69.90 8.34
C VAL A 14 -13.17 -68.76 7.48
N PRO A 15 -13.88 -67.77 8.07
CA PRO A 15 -14.27 -66.59 7.32
C PRO A 15 -13.02 -65.74 7.08
N PHE A 16 -12.67 -65.54 5.81
CA PHE A 16 -11.80 -64.45 5.38
C PHE A 16 -12.51 -63.14 5.71
N ALA A 17 -12.23 -62.58 6.89
CA ALA A 17 -12.51 -61.18 7.16
C ALA A 17 -11.55 -60.36 6.29
N PHE A 18 -12.06 -59.82 5.20
CA PHE A 18 -11.45 -58.70 4.48
C PHE A 18 -11.22 -57.57 5.49
N ILE A 19 -9.97 -57.39 5.94
CA ILE A 19 -9.50 -56.09 6.41
C ILE A 19 -8.92 -55.40 5.18
N ALA A 20 -9.81 -54.97 4.30
CA ALA A 20 -9.54 -53.82 3.45
C ALA A 20 -9.94 -52.60 4.29
N SER A 21 -9.07 -52.21 5.22
CA SER A 21 -9.10 -50.82 5.65
C SER A 21 -8.57 -50.02 4.47
N ASP A 22 -9.46 -49.43 3.68
CA ASP A 22 -9.12 -48.34 2.79
C ASP A 22 -8.46 -47.26 3.63
N SER A 23 -7.12 -47.29 3.72
CA SER A 23 -6.37 -46.13 4.16
C SER A 23 -6.51 -45.10 3.06
N VAL A 24 -7.57 -44.29 3.13
CA VAL A 24 -7.63 -43.05 2.36
C VAL A 24 -6.32 -42.33 2.67
N ALA A 25 -5.44 -42.20 1.68
CA ALA A 25 -4.19 -41.48 1.86
C ALA A 25 -4.53 -40.11 2.41
N GLN A 26 -3.98 -39.76 3.58
CA GLN A 26 -4.27 -38.47 4.21
C GLN A 26 -3.79 -37.37 3.25
N ARG A 27 -4.74 -36.69 2.59
CA ARG A 27 -4.46 -35.71 1.52
C ARG A 27 -3.67 -34.49 2.01
N TYR A 28 -3.69 -34.24 3.32
CA TYR A 28 -3.01 -33.12 3.96
C TYR A 28 -2.18 -33.60 5.16
N ALA A 29 -0.94 -33.13 5.27
CA ALA A 29 -0.15 -33.32 6.47
C ALA A 29 -0.80 -32.65 7.68
N GLY A 30 -0.61 -33.24 8.86
CA GLY A 30 -1.02 -32.63 10.14
C GLY A 30 -0.12 -31.46 10.55
N PRO A 31 -0.54 -30.67 11.57
CA PRO A 31 0.26 -29.57 12.08
C PRO A 31 1.53 -30.08 12.77
N LEU A 32 2.59 -29.27 12.74
CA LEU A 32 3.82 -29.48 13.49
C LEU A 32 3.81 -28.65 14.78
N SER A 33 4.62 -29.04 15.76
CA SER A 33 4.92 -28.15 16.90
C SER A 33 5.68 -26.88 16.46
N PRO A 34 5.67 -25.80 17.24
CA PRO A 34 6.44 -24.59 16.93
C PRO A 34 7.93 -24.88 16.63
N GLU A 35 8.56 -25.73 17.45
CA GLU A 35 9.97 -26.10 17.31
C GLU A 35 10.23 -26.99 16.08
N GLU A 36 9.30 -27.85 15.69
CA GLU A 36 9.41 -28.67 14.47
C GLU A 36 9.21 -27.85 13.20
N SER A 37 8.24 -26.94 13.19
CA SER A 37 8.00 -26.04 12.07
C SER A 37 9.14 -25.03 11.90
N LEU A 38 9.72 -24.53 13.00
CA LEU A 38 10.92 -23.69 12.95
C LEU A 38 12.08 -24.39 12.20
N LYS A 39 12.26 -25.70 12.39
CA LYS A 39 13.28 -26.49 11.67
C LYS A 39 12.98 -26.65 10.17
N LYS A 40 11.74 -26.38 9.75
CA LYS A 40 11.31 -26.43 8.33
C LYS A 40 11.48 -25.08 7.63
N LEU A 41 11.78 -24.01 8.37
CA LEU A 41 12.10 -22.70 7.81
C LEU A 41 13.53 -22.66 7.30
N ASN A 42 13.68 -22.26 6.04
CA ASN A 42 14.96 -21.89 5.45
C ASN A 42 15.02 -20.37 5.40
N VAL A 43 15.96 -19.79 6.14
CA VAL A 43 16.17 -18.33 6.20
C VAL A 43 17.40 -17.97 5.36
N ALA A 44 17.50 -16.73 4.90
CA ALA A 44 18.66 -16.25 4.17
C ALA A 44 20.00 -16.50 4.93
N PRO A 45 21.09 -16.84 4.22
CA PRO A 45 22.42 -16.96 4.82
C PRO A 45 22.78 -15.76 5.68
N GLY A 46 23.36 -16.02 6.85
CA GLY A 46 23.69 -15.00 7.83
C GLY A 46 22.53 -14.58 8.73
N PHE A 47 21.38 -15.25 8.64
CA PHE A 47 20.25 -15.03 9.55
C PHE A 47 19.78 -16.34 10.18
N LEU A 48 19.03 -16.18 11.27
CA LEU A 48 18.25 -17.23 11.92
C LEU A 48 16.87 -16.68 12.29
N ALA A 49 15.89 -17.59 12.40
CA ALA A 49 14.59 -17.31 12.98
C ALA A 49 14.54 -17.81 14.43
N GLN A 50 13.90 -17.06 15.31
CA GLN A 50 13.59 -17.45 16.69
C GLN A 50 12.08 -17.35 16.91
N ILE A 51 11.52 -18.25 17.70
CA ILE A 51 10.13 -18.12 18.17
C ILE A 51 10.09 -16.96 19.17
N TYR A 52 9.44 -15.88 18.79
CA TYR A 52 9.10 -14.79 19.71
C TYR A 52 7.85 -15.14 20.51
N ALA A 53 6.79 -15.59 19.82
CA ALA A 53 5.56 -16.08 20.44
C ALA A 53 5.00 -17.24 19.63
N ALA A 54 4.31 -18.16 20.29
CA ALA A 54 3.58 -19.25 19.66
C ALA A 54 2.33 -19.59 20.49
N GLU A 55 1.49 -20.50 20.00
CA GLU A 55 0.41 -21.08 20.78
C GLU A 55 0.90 -21.59 22.16
N PRO A 56 0.12 -21.39 23.25
CA PRO A 56 -1.22 -20.80 23.32
C PRO A 56 -1.24 -19.27 23.47
N PHE A 57 -0.08 -18.60 23.49
CA PHE A 57 0.00 -17.16 23.76
C PHE A 57 -0.54 -16.31 22.61
N VAL A 58 -0.37 -16.79 21.38
CA VAL A 58 -0.87 -16.16 20.15
C VAL A 58 -1.51 -17.21 19.23
N MET A 59 -2.63 -16.87 18.61
CA MET A 59 -3.37 -17.69 17.65
C MET A 59 -3.84 -16.82 16.50
N ASP A 60 -3.78 -17.30 15.26
CA ASP A 60 -4.23 -16.58 14.06
C ASP A 60 -3.78 -15.09 13.98
N PRO A 61 -2.48 -14.77 14.18
CA PRO A 61 -2.02 -13.40 14.26
C PRO A 61 -2.07 -12.68 12.92
N VAL A 62 -2.68 -11.49 12.86
CA VAL A 62 -2.78 -10.68 11.61
C VAL A 62 -2.15 -9.29 11.70
N SER A 63 -1.88 -8.79 12.91
CA SER A 63 -1.26 -7.47 13.10
C SER A 63 -0.46 -7.43 14.40
N LEU A 64 0.72 -6.79 14.38
CA LEU A 64 1.60 -6.61 15.54
C LEU A 64 2.12 -5.16 15.59
N VAL A 65 1.92 -4.50 16.73
CA VAL A 65 2.51 -3.19 17.03
C VAL A 65 3.15 -3.17 18.40
N PHE A 66 4.17 -2.32 18.55
CA PHE A 66 4.80 -2.03 19.84
C PHE A 66 4.45 -0.59 20.25
N ASP A 67 3.95 -0.41 21.47
CA ASP A 67 3.55 0.90 22.02
C ASP A 67 4.74 1.70 22.58
N GLU A 68 4.49 2.92 23.07
CA GLU A 68 5.53 3.78 23.64
C GLU A 68 6.24 3.24 24.90
N LEU A 69 5.78 2.13 25.47
CA LEU A 69 6.39 1.40 26.60
C LEU A 69 7.05 0.08 26.14
N GLY A 70 7.01 -0.23 24.84
CA GLY A 70 7.55 -1.45 24.27
C GLY A 70 6.62 -2.66 24.40
N ASN A 71 5.38 -2.49 24.87
CA ASN A 71 4.41 -3.57 24.94
C ASN A 71 4.02 -4.01 23.54
N ALA A 72 4.06 -5.31 23.29
CA ALA A 72 3.64 -5.91 22.02
C ALA A 72 2.13 -6.20 22.05
N TYR A 73 1.37 -5.58 21.15
CA TYR A 73 -0.04 -5.89 20.95
C TYR A 73 -0.23 -6.66 19.66
N VAL A 74 -0.99 -7.75 19.70
CA VAL A 74 -1.31 -8.61 18.55
C VAL A 74 -2.82 -8.72 18.35
N VAL A 75 -3.25 -8.69 17.09
CA VAL A 75 -4.62 -9.02 16.68
C VAL A 75 -4.70 -10.50 16.32
N GLU A 76 -5.65 -11.21 16.90
CA GLU A 76 -6.03 -12.59 16.56
C GLU A 76 -7.35 -12.57 15.76
N MET A 77 -7.41 -13.27 14.62
CA MET A 77 -8.58 -13.30 13.73
C MET A 77 -9.22 -14.69 13.59
N PRO A 78 -9.61 -15.37 14.68
CA PRO A 78 -10.07 -16.76 14.64
C PRO A 78 -11.32 -17.01 13.77
N ASP A 79 -12.11 -15.97 13.51
CA ASP A 79 -13.38 -16.05 12.76
C ASP A 79 -13.17 -16.33 11.25
N TYR A 80 -11.99 -16.05 10.71
CA TYR A 80 -11.70 -16.28 9.30
C TYR A 80 -11.75 -17.79 8.94
N PRO A 81 -12.33 -18.19 7.80
CA PRO A 81 -12.83 -17.36 6.68
C PRO A 81 -14.35 -17.08 6.70
N TYR A 82 -15.04 -17.39 7.80
CA TYR A 82 -16.50 -17.31 7.84
C TYR A 82 -16.98 -15.91 8.24
N GLU A 83 -18.09 -15.49 7.65
CA GLU A 83 -18.80 -14.30 8.12
C GLU A 83 -19.34 -14.56 9.52
N VAL A 84 -19.19 -13.58 10.40
CA VAL A 84 -19.68 -13.61 11.77
C VAL A 84 -20.83 -12.64 11.93
N GLU A 85 -21.87 -13.07 12.66
CA GLU A 85 -22.96 -12.17 12.99
C GLU A 85 -22.44 -10.96 13.80
N PRO A 86 -22.97 -9.75 13.57
CA PRO A 86 -22.55 -8.57 14.32
C PRO A 86 -22.60 -8.79 15.84
N GLY A 87 -21.48 -8.53 16.52
CA GLY A 87 -21.34 -8.69 17.97
C GLY A 87 -21.12 -10.13 18.46
N LYS A 88 -20.97 -11.10 17.55
CA LYS A 88 -20.65 -12.50 17.88
C LYS A 88 -19.25 -12.95 17.41
N GLY A 89 -18.44 -12.02 16.90
CA GLY A 89 -17.08 -12.34 16.49
C GLY A 89 -16.20 -12.73 17.67
N HIS A 90 -15.25 -13.63 17.45
CA HIS A 90 -14.29 -14.11 18.42
C HIS A 90 -12.91 -13.45 18.30
N GLY A 91 -12.77 -12.46 17.41
CA GLY A 91 -11.59 -11.59 17.30
C GLY A 91 -11.11 -11.03 18.64
N ARG A 92 -9.79 -11.03 18.85
CA ARG A 92 -9.14 -10.61 20.10
C ARG A 92 -7.96 -9.72 19.82
N ILE A 93 -7.66 -8.87 20.80
CA ILE A 93 -6.38 -8.16 20.87
C ILE A 93 -5.71 -8.60 22.17
N LYS A 94 -4.49 -9.12 22.07
CA LYS A 94 -3.68 -9.53 23.22
C LYS A 94 -2.46 -8.64 23.36
N MET A 95 -2.11 -8.34 24.60
CA MET A 95 -0.81 -7.80 24.98
C MET A 95 0.11 -8.96 25.35
N LEU A 96 1.23 -9.09 24.66
CA LEU A 96 2.24 -10.13 24.86
C LEU A 96 3.35 -9.61 25.77
N SER A 97 3.76 -10.43 26.74
CA SER A 97 4.83 -10.09 27.68
C SER A 97 5.86 -11.23 27.79
N ASP A 98 7.12 -10.83 27.75
CA ASP A 98 8.26 -11.64 28.17
C ASP A 98 8.57 -11.23 29.62
N THR A 99 8.19 -12.08 30.59
CA THR A 99 8.34 -11.76 32.01
C THR A 99 9.69 -12.15 32.59
N ASN A 100 10.51 -12.91 31.85
CA ASN A 100 11.80 -13.40 32.31
C ASN A 100 13.00 -12.75 31.56
N GLY A 101 12.75 -12.04 30.46
CA GLY A 101 13.72 -11.29 29.68
C GLY A 101 14.54 -12.12 28.69
N ASP A 102 14.15 -13.37 28.39
CA ASP A 102 14.84 -14.27 27.46
C ASP A 102 14.53 -14.02 25.97
N GLY A 103 13.57 -13.11 25.71
CA GLY A 103 13.14 -12.72 24.38
C GLY A 103 12.06 -13.62 23.77
N ARG A 104 11.51 -14.56 24.54
CA ARG A 104 10.34 -15.38 24.20
C ARG A 104 9.17 -15.01 25.11
N ILE A 105 8.01 -14.82 24.51
CA ILE A 105 6.77 -14.51 25.23
C ILE A 105 6.37 -15.71 26.10
N ASP A 106 6.10 -15.42 27.38
CA ASP A 106 5.65 -16.41 28.39
C ASP A 106 4.34 -16.01 29.07
N LYS A 107 3.78 -14.83 28.73
CA LYS A 107 2.48 -14.36 29.21
C LYS A 107 1.73 -13.60 28.11
N ALA A 108 0.42 -13.84 28.03
CA ALA A 108 -0.49 -13.06 27.21
C ALA A 108 -1.66 -12.54 28.05
N THR A 109 -1.99 -11.26 27.90
CA THR A 109 -3.13 -10.61 28.56
C THR A 109 -4.13 -10.22 27.48
N ILE A 110 -5.40 -10.59 27.64
CA ILE A 110 -6.46 -10.15 26.73
C ILE A 110 -6.70 -8.66 26.97
N PHE A 111 -6.31 -7.83 26.01
CA PHE A 111 -6.55 -6.38 26.03
C PHE A 111 -7.98 -6.06 25.59
N ALA A 112 -8.46 -6.72 24.53
CA ALA A 112 -9.83 -6.61 24.07
C ALA A 112 -10.33 -7.97 23.55
N GLU A 113 -11.60 -8.27 23.79
CA GLU A 113 -12.27 -9.48 23.33
C GLU A 113 -13.52 -9.15 22.51
N ASN A 114 -13.98 -10.10 21.71
CA ASN A 114 -15.15 -9.99 20.84
C ASN A 114 -15.08 -8.80 19.87
N VAL A 115 -13.88 -8.51 19.36
CA VAL A 115 -13.65 -7.47 18.35
C VAL A 115 -13.84 -8.10 16.98
N THR A 116 -15.09 -8.16 16.52
CA THR A 116 -15.48 -8.75 15.24
C THR A 116 -14.61 -8.24 14.10
N GLU A 117 -13.99 -9.18 13.36
CA GLU A 117 -13.20 -8.92 12.15
C GLU A 117 -12.14 -7.81 12.32
N ALA A 118 -11.45 -7.80 13.46
CA ALA A 118 -10.28 -6.94 13.64
C ALA A 118 -9.16 -7.32 12.66
N THR A 119 -8.65 -6.36 11.90
CA THR A 119 -7.64 -6.60 10.85
C THR A 119 -6.31 -5.90 11.11
N SER A 120 -6.31 -4.76 11.80
CA SER A 120 -5.11 -3.94 12.01
C SER A 120 -5.22 -3.07 13.26
N ILE A 121 -4.07 -2.78 13.88
CA ILE A 121 -3.98 -1.90 15.04
C ILE A 121 -2.86 -0.86 14.90
N LEU A 122 -3.00 0.26 15.60
CA LEU A 122 -2.00 1.33 15.70
C LEU A 122 -2.06 2.01 17.08
N SER A 123 -0.92 2.21 17.74
CA SER A 123 -0.86 2.93 19.02
C SER A 123 -1.18 4.42 18.86
N TRP A 124 -2.05 4.94 19.71
CA TRP A 124 -2.44 6.35 19.73
C TRP A 124 -2.90 6.81 21.12
N LYS A 125 -2.33 7.90 21.66
CA LYS A 125 -2.70 8.50 22.95
C LYS A 125 -2.86 7.50 24.13
N GLY A 126 -1.98 6.51 24.20
CA GLY A 126 -1.99 5.45 25.22
C GLY A 126 -3.12 4.43 25.06
N GLY A 127 -3.70 4.30 23.86
CA GLY A 127 -4.65 3.26 23.47
C GLY A 127 -4.34 2.74 22.07
N LEU A 128 -5.27 2.00 21.47
CA LEU A 128 -5.15 1.41 20.14
C LEU A 128 -6.28 1.90 19.23
N ILE A 129 -5.92 2.37 18.04
CA ILE A 129 -6.85 2.48 16.91
C ILE A 129 -6.96 1.08 16.29
N VAL A 130 -8.16 0.61 16.03
CA VAL A 130 -8.44 -0.74 15.53
C VAL A 130 -9.32 -0.67 14.29
N THR A 131 -8.90 -1.27 13.18
CA THR A 131 -9.79 -1.50 12.04
C THR A 131 -10.61 -2.76 12.29
N ALA A 132 -11.93 -2.63 12.35
CA ALA A 132 -12.88 -3.70 12.63
C ALA A 132 -14.19 -3.35 11.91
N ALA A 133 -14.27 -3.71 10.62
CA ALA A 133 -15.39 -3.33 9.76
C ALA A 133 -16.73 -3.69 10.41
N PRO A 134 -17.74 -2.80 10.38
CA PRO A 134 -17.87 -1.61 9.55
C PRO A 134 -17.28 -0.34 10.19
N ASN A 135 -16.48 -0.48 11.26
CA ASN A 135 -15.98 0.61 12.09
C ASN A 135 -14.45 0.69 12.12
N ILE A 136 -13.96 1.86 12.52
CA ILE A 136 -12.63 2.01 13.12
C ILE A 136 -12.84 2.44 14.56
N LEU A 137 -12.31 1.67 15.50
CA LEU A 137 -12.48 1.85 16.93
C LEU A 137 -11.24 2.52 17.54
N TYR A 138 -11.43 3.18 18.68
CA TYR A 138 -10.37 3.55 19.62
C TYR A 138 -10.63 2.84 20.94
N LEU A 139 -9.71 1.92 21.31
CA LEU A 139 -9.77 1.13 22.52
C LEU A 139 -8.68 1.59 23.49
N LYS A 140 -9.01 1.72 24.77
CA LYS A 140 -8.04 2.20 25.77
C LYS A 140 -8.24 1.53 27.12
N ASP A 141 -7.12 1.23 27.77
CA ASP A 141 -7.03 0.94 29.19
C ASP A 141 -6.87 2.26 29.96
N THR A 142 -7.88 2.63 30.74
CA THR A 142 -7.87 3.88 31.52
C THR A 142 -7.44 3.69 32.98
N ASN A 143 -7.34 2.44 33.46
CA ASN A 143 -7.08 2.13 34.85
C ASN A 143 -5.71 1.44 35.09
N GLY A 144 -5.06 0.95 34.03
CA GLY A 144 -3.74 0.35 34.04
C GLY A 144 -3.70 -1.15 34.33
N ASP A 145 -4.82 -1.87 34.25
CA ASP A 145 -4.88 -3.33 34.48
C ASP A 145 -4.51 -4.17 33.25
N GLY A 146 -4.17 -3.52 32.13
CA GLY A 146 -3.80 -4.15 30.86
C GLY A 146 -5.00 -4.55 30.01
N LYS A 147 -6.22 -4.13 30.36
CA LYS A 147 -7.46 -4.39 29.62
C LYS A 147 -8.10 -3.08 29.17
N SER A 148 -8.64 -3.09 27.97
CA SER A 148 -9.45 -1.97 27.49
C SER A 148 -10.76 -1.90 28.27
N ASP A 149 -11.02 -0.75 28.88
CA ASP A 149 -12.27 -0.43 29.59
C ASP A 149 -13.03 0.73 28.91
N SER A 150 -12.46 1.28 27.85
CA SER A 150 -13.04 2.32 27.01
C SER A 150 -13.03 1.90 25.54
N SER A 151 -14.17 2.12 24.85
CA SER A 151 -14.34 1.90 23.41
C SER A 151 -15.09 3.07 22.78
N GLU A 152 -14.49 3.69 21.76
CA GLU A 152 -15.06 4.77 20.96
C GLU A 152 -15.08 4.35 19.48
N ILE A 153 -16.21 4.54 18.79
CA ILE A 153 -16.23 4.46 17.32
C ILE A 153 -15.65 5.78 16.79
N LEU A 154 -14.50 5.73 16.13
CA LEU A 154 -13.94 6.88 15.43
C LEU A 154 -14.67 7.08 14.10
N PHE A 155 -14.65 6.05 13.25
CA PHE A 155 -15.25 6.10 11.92
C PHE A 155 -16.21 4.92 11.73
N SER A 156 -17.27 5.13 10.95
CA SER A 156 -18.25 4.09 10.64
C SER A 156 -18.70 4.16 9.18
N GLY A 157 -19.14 3.03 8.62
CA GLY A 157 -19.68 2.92 7.26
C GLY A 157 -18.78 2.17 6.27
N PHE A 158 -17.76 1.46 6.76
CA PHE A 158 -16.89 0.61 5.92
C PHE A 158 -17.61 -0.67 5.48
N PHE A 159 -17.16 -1.21 4.34
CA PHE A 159 -17.64 -2.46 3.80
C PHE A 159 -17.29 -3.65 4.71
N GLN A 160 -18.24 -4.55 4.96
CA GLN A 160 -18.11 -5.67 5.92
C GLN A 160 -18.55 -7.05 5.37
N ASN A 161 -18.98 -7.15 4.12
CA ASN A 161 -19.59 -8.39 3.59
C ASN A 161 -18.58 -9.35 2.91
N ASN A 162 -17.28 -9.15 3.16
CA ASN A 162 -16.20 -10.05 2.72
C ASN A 162 -14.94 -9.72 3.52
N SER A 163 -14.48 -10.65 4.35
CA SER A 163 -13.28 -10.53 5.18
C SER A 163 -11.99 -10.29 4.38
N GLU A 164 -11.90 -10.75 3.12
CA GLU A 164 -10.75 -10.49 2.23
C GLU A 164 -10.72 -9.06 1.66
N ALA A 165 -11.78 -8.28 1.87
CA ALA A 165 -12.00 -6.98 1.24
C ALA A 165 -12.12 -5.82 2.23
N GLN A 166 -11.83 -6.06 3.51
CA GLN A 166 -12.06 -5.10 4.56
C GLN A 166 -10.97 -4.03 4.65
N VAL A 167 -11.30 -2.96 5.38
CA VAL A 167 -10.33 -1.95 5.80
C VAL A 167 -9.21 -2.59 6.61
N THR A 168 -7.96 -2.25 6.33
CA THR A 168 -6.78 -2.86 6.99
C THR A 168 -5.52 -1.98 6.89
N SER A 169 -4.41 -2.47 7.45
CA SER A 169 -3.04 -1.96 7.30
C SER A 169 -2.85 -0.50 7.75
N LEU A 170 -3.24 -0.18 8.99
CA LEU A 170 -2.99 1.14 9.58
C LEU A 170 -1.48 1.45 9.62
N ARG A 171 -1.08 2.63 9.10
CA ARG A 171 0.31 3.12 9.13
C ARG A 171 0.37 4.59 9.50
N PHE A 172 1.14 4.94 10.53
CA PHE A 172 1.46 6.33 10.86
C PHE A 172 2.60 6.81 9.97
N GLY A 173 2.34 7.83 9.15
CA GLY A 173 3.30 8.41 8.22
C GLY A 173 4.15 9.50 8.86
N ILE A 174 5.31 9.76 8.23
CA ILE A 174 6.23 10.85 8.59
C ILE A 174 5.54 12.23 8.55
N ASP A 175 4.48 12.36 7.77
CA ASP A 175 3.68 13.58 7.57
C ASP A 175 2.56 13.79 8.60
N ASN A 176 2.59 13.01 9.68
CA ASN A 176 1.59 12.97 10.76
C ASN A 176 0.22 12.42 10.35
N TRP A 177 0.05 11.88 9.14
CA TRP A 177 -1.19 11.22 8.72
C TRP A 177 -1.20 9.74 9.10
N ILE A 178 -2.39 9.19 9.35
CA ILE A 178 -2.61 7.75 9.45
C ILE A 178 -3.24 7.28 8.15
N TYR A 179 -2.62 6.29 7.50
CA TYR A 179 -3.06 5.70 6.23
C TYR A 179 -3.67 4.33 6.45
N ALA A 180 -4.63 3.93 5.60
CA ALA A 180 -5.24 2.61 5.62
C ALA A 180 -5.65 2.16 4.21
N ASN A 181 -5.60 0.86 3.97
CA ASN A 181 -6.10 0.22 2.76
C ASN A 181 -7.62 0.01 2.88
N ASN A 182 -8.33 0.15 1.77
CA ASN A 182 -9.78 -0.09 1.68
C ASN A 182 -10.16 -1.03 0.51
N ARG A 183 -9.19 -1.54 -0.24
CA ARG A 183 -9.41 -2.35 -1.46
C ARG A 183 -10.37 -1.68 -2.47
N GLY A 184 -10.54 -0.36 -2.39
CA GLY A 184 -11.46 0.41 -3.22
C GLY A 184 -12.94 0.08 -3.00
N GLN A 185 -13.29 -0.58 -1.89
CA GLN A 185 -14.67 -0.91 -1.57
C GLN A 185 -15.52 0.37 -1.41
N SER A 186 -16.80 0.27 -1.75
CA SER A 186 -17.76 1.35 -1.52
C SER A 186 -18.13 1.41 -0.04
N GLY A 187 -18.32 2.62 0.46
CA GLY A 187 -18.64 2.88 1.85
C GLY A 187 -18.86 4.37 2.06
N LYS A 188 -19.83 4.71 2.91
CA LYS A 188 -20.16 6.11 3.25
C LYS A 188 -19.67 6.41 4.64
N ILE A 189 -18.47 6.95 4.73
CA ILE A 189 -17.74 7.07 5.98
C ILE A 189 -18.21 8.31 6.74
N THR A 190 -18.60 8.09 7.99
CA THR A 190 -18.91 9.14 8.97
C THR A 190 -17.82 9.19 10.03
N PHE A 191 -17.53 10.39 10.54
CA PHE A 191 -16.55 10.60 11.59
C PHE A 191 -17.25 11.11 12.86
N SER A 192 -17.08 10.41 13.98
CA SER A 192 -17.80 10.71 15.22
C SER A 192 -17.46 12.08 15.82
N LYS A 193 -16.28 12.63 15.50
CA LYS A 193 -15.83 13.96 15.99
C LYS A 193 -16.31 15.12 15.13
N THR A 194 -16.92 14.86 13.97
CA THR A 194 -17.56 15.89 13.14
C THR A 194 -19.03 15.53 12.85
N PRO A 195 -19.87 15.39 13.90
CA PRO A 195 -21.26 14.97 13.74
C PRO A 195 -22.03 15.97 12.87
N GLY A 196 -22.78 15.46 11.89
CA GLY A 196 -23.58 16.26 10.97
C GLY A 196 -22.88 16.62 9.65
N GLU A 197 -21.58 16.35 9.50
CA GLU A 197 -20.93 16.42 8.20
C GLU A 197 -21.44 15.33 7.25
N ALA A 198 -21.44 15.63 5.94
CA ALA A 198 -21.86 14.67 4.93
C ALA A 198 -20.88 13.48 4.89
N PRO A 199 -21.37 12.23 4.80
CA PRO A 199 -20.49 11.07 4.70
C PRO A 199 -19.59 11.14 3.45
N VAL A 200 -18.35 10.67 3.60
CA VAL A 200 -17.38 10.58 2.50
C VAL A 200 -17.52 9.23 1.79
N GLU A 201 -17.76 9.22 0.47
CA GLU A 201 -17.77 8.00 -0.33
C GLU A 201 -16.33 7.57 -0.65
N VAL A 202 -15.93 6.36 -0.22
CA VAL A 202 -14.56 5.84 -0.38
C VAL A 202 -14.37 4.88 -1.56
N ARG A 203 -15.41 4.67 -2.38
CA ARG A 203 -15.34 3.78 -3.55
C ARG A 203 -14.16 4.12 -4.46
N GLY A 204 -13.35 3.12 -4.75
CA GLY A 204 -12.18 3.22 -5.64
C GLY A 204 -10.95 3.88 -5.02
N ALA A 205 -10.97 4.16 -3.73
CA ALA A 205 -9.87 4.82 -3.02
C ALA A 205 -9.43 4.03 -1.79
N ASP A 206 -8.19 4.25 -1.39
CA ASP A 206 -7.75 4.13 -0.01
C ASP A 206 -8.07 5.44 0.74
N PHE A 207 -7.65 5.56 1.99
CA PHE A 207 -7.88 6.80 2.74
C PHE A 207 -6.80 7.06 3.77
N ARG A 208 -6.84 8.28 4.30
CA ARG A 208 -6.00 8.74 5.41
C ARG A 208 -6.75 9.67 6.33
N PHE A 209 -6.31 9.79 7.57
CA PHE A 209 -6.93 10.71 8.53
C PHE A 209 -5.92 11.27 9.53
N ARG A 210 -6.29 12.40 10.16
CA ARG A 210 -5.57 13.04 11.25
C ARG A 210 -6.50 13.33 12.41
N LEU A 211 -6.26 12.66 13.53
CA LEU A 211 -7.05 12.83 14.75
C LEU A 211 -6.66 14.08 15.55
N ASP A 212 -5.49 14.68 15.29
CA ASP A 212 -5.10 15.97 15.88
C ASP A 212 -5.80 17.16 15.21
N ARG A 213 -6.27 16.97 13.96
CA ARG A 213 -6.98 17.98 13.16
C ARG A 213 -8.43 17.65 12.85
N ASN A 214 -8.88 16.46 13.24
CA ASN A 214 -10.20 15.94 12.93
C ASN A 214 -10.52 15.94 11.42
N VAL A 215 -9.58 15.49 10.59
CA VAL A 215 -9.75 15.44 9.12
C VAL A 215 -9.62 14.01 8.58
N PHE A 216 -10.39 13.71 7.53
CA PHE A 216 -10.39 12.45 6.79
C PHE A 216 -10.35 12.76 5.29
N GLU A 217 -9.45 12.11 4.55
CA GLU A 217 -9.23 12.34 3.12
C GLU A 217 -9.11 11.02 2.36
N LEU A 218 -9.60 11.01 1.13
CA LEU A 218 -9.33 9.93 0.18
C LEU A 218 -7.86 9.93 -0.22
N GLU A 219 -7.33 8.75 -0.53
CA GLU A 219 -5.94 8.58 -0.93
C GLU A 219 -5.79 7.54 -2.05
N THR A 220 -4.71 7.66 -2.82
CA THR A 220 -4.38 6.78 -3.93
C THR A 220 -4.18 5.35 -3.46
N GLY A 221 -4.80 4.43 -4.19
CA GLY A 221 -4.85 3.00 -3.94
C GLY A 221 -5.50 2.30 -5.14
N PRO A 222 -6.16 1.14 -4.97
CA PRO A 222 -6.43 0.51 -3.68
C PRO A 222 -5.43 -0.59 -3.31
N GLY A 223 -4.85 -0.52 -2.11
CA GLY A 223 -4.19 -1.66 -1.49
C GLY A 223 -5.20 -2.68 -0.94
N GLN A 224 -4.80 -3.95 -0.84
CA GLN A 224 -5.59 -5.03 -0.23
C GLN A 224 -5.00 -5.42 1.14
N PHE A 225 -4.07 -6.37 1.20
CA PHE A 225 -3.67 -7.01 2.46
C PHE A 225 -2.48 -6.35 3.16
N GLY A 226 -1.71 -5.52 2.46
CA GLY A 226 -0.52 -4.92 3.03
C GLY A 226 -0.26 -3.50 2.58
N GLN A 227 0.35 -2.74 3.49
CA GLN A 227 0.79 -1.36 3.26
C GLN A 227 2.03 -1.08 4.10
N THR A 228 2.96 -0.34 3.52
CA THR A 228 4.11 0.23 4.24
C THR A 228 4.48 1.61 3.68
N ILE A 229 5.21 2.37 4.48
CA ILE A 229 5.70 3.71 4.16
C ILE A 229 7.20 3.72 4.46
N ASP A 230 8.00 4.22 3.53
CA ASP A 230 9.44 4.40 3.78
C ASP A 230 9.73 5.66 4.62
N ASP A 231 11.01 5.92 4.91
CA ASP A 231 11.44 7.09 5.68
C ASP A 231 11.10 8.44 5.01
N TRP A 232 10.80 8.44 3.72
CA TRP A 232 10.56 9.64 2.91
C TRP A 232 9.08 9.91 2.65
N GLY A 233 8.19 9.03 3.13
CA GLY A 233 6.75 9.14 2.96
C GLY A 233 6.22 8.48 1.68
N HIS A 234 7.03 7.65 1.00
CA HIS A 234 6.60 6.91 -0.18
C HIS A 234 5.79 5.70 0.25
N ARG A 235 4.58 5.55 -0.31
CA ARG A 235 3.63 4.48 0.03
C ARG A 235 3.75 3.30 -0.93
N PHE A 236 3.78 2.11 -0.35
CA PHE A 236 3.77 0.83 -1.06
C PHE A 236 2.65 -0.06 -0.50
N PHE A 237 2.01 -0.82 -1.37
CA PHE A 237 0.95 -1.74 -0.97
C PHE A 237 0.88 -2.96 -1.89
N THR A 238 0.18 -3.97 -1.40
CA THR A 238 0.03 -5.27 -2.07
C THR A 238 -1.42 -5.52 -2.47
N GLU A 239 -1.59 -6.24 -3.58
CA GLU A 239 -2.83 -6.92 -3.94
C GLU A 239 -2.53 -8.43 -4.00
N ASN A 240 -3.57 -9.27 -4.01
CA ASN A 240 -3.41 -10.72 -3.91
C ASN A 240 -2.38 -11.33 -4.88
N SER A 241 -2.41 -10.90 -6.15
CA SER A 241 -1.48 -11.36 -7.20
C SER A 241 -0.41 -10.34 -7.56
N ILE A 242 -0.32 -9.22 -6.84
CA ILE A 242 0.66 -8.15 -7.09
C ILE A 242 1.38 -7.85 -5.78
N HIS A 243 2.58 -8.39 -5.63
CA HIS A 243 3.35 -8.32 -4.37
C HIS A 243 3.90 -6.94 -4.04
N LEU A 244 3.92 -6.01 -5.00
CA LEU A 244 4.44 -4.68 -4.76
C LEU A 244 3.98 -3.63 -5.77
N GLN A 245 3.26 -2.64 -5.28
CA GLN A 245 2.91 -1.43 -6.01
C GLN A 245 3.33 -0.18 -5.26
N GLN A 246 3.70 0.87 -5.99
CA GLN A 246 3.95 2.20 -5.46
C GLN A 246 2.77 3.13 -5.73
N ALA A 247 2.34 3.90 -4.73
CA ALA A 247 1.48 5.06 -4.95
C ALA A 247 2.34 6.21 -5.53
N VAL A 248 2.14 6.56 -6.81
CA VAL A 248 3.01 7.54 -7.50
C VAL A 248 2.50 8.96 -7.31
N ILE A 249 1.20 9.19 -7.53
CA ILE A 249 0.59 10.51 -7.35
C ILE A 249 -0.48 10.43 -6.26
N PRO A 250 -0.31 11.13 -5.12
CA PRO A 250 -1.34 11.24 -4.09
C PRO A 250 -2.67 11.80 -4.62
N TRP A 251 -3.78 11.33 -4.07
CA TRP A 251 -5.13 11.63 -4.55
C TRP A 251 -5.45 13.12 -4.52
N ARG A 252 -4.91 13.83 -3.51
CA ARG A 252 -5.01 15.30 -3.35
C ARG A 252 -4.58 16.09 -4.59
N TYR A 253 -3.68 15.55 -5.41
CA TYR A 253 -3.24 16.21 -6.64
C TYR A 253 -4.13 15.85 -7.81
N THR A 254 -4.47 14.57 -7.95
CA THR A 254 -5.22 14.06 -9.10
C THR A 254 -6.69 14.45 -9.07
N HIS A 255 -7.19 14.87 -7.90
CA HIS A 255 -8.58 15.29 -7.67
C HIS A 255 -8.75 16.79 -7.44
N ARG A 256 -7.75 17.60 -7.80
CA ARG A 256 -7.94 19.07 -7.94
C ARG A 256 -9.04 19.40 -8.95
N HIS A 257 -9.26 18.52 -9.93
CA HIS A 257 -10.40 18.55 -10.83
C HIS A 257 -10.78 17.14 -11.32
N ALA A 258 -12.04 16.93 -11.74
CA ALA A 258 -12.59 15.62 -12.07
C ALA A 258 -12.31 15.11 -13.50
N PHE A 259 -11.50 15.83 -14.30
CA PHE A 259 -11.46 15.65 -15.75
C PHE A 259 -10.28 14.84 -16.30
N LEU A 260 -9.40 14.31 -15.43
CA LEU A 260 -8.27 13.49 -15.87
C LEU A 260 -8.74 12.26 -16.68
N PRO A 261 -8.01 11.86 -17.73
CA PRO A 261 -8.39 10.74 -18.61
C PRO A 261 -8.12 9.36 -18.00
N THR A 262 -7.39 9.28 -16.89
CA THR A 262 -7.07 8.05 -16.15
C THR A 262 -7.36 8.24 -14.67
N SER A 263 -7.67 7.14 -13.98
CA SER A 263 -7.79 7.06 -12.52
C SER A 263 -6.69 6.22 -11.87
N LYS A 264 -5.76 5.65 -12.65
CA LYS A 264 -4.65 4.83 -12.14
C LYS A 264 -3.43 5.70 -11.87
N PHE A 265 -3.11 5.89 -10.59
CA PHE A 265 -1.98 6.72 -10.12
C PHE A 265 -0.99 5.96 -9.24
N ASN A 266 -1.04 4.64 -9.35
CA ASN A 266 -0.13 3.66 -8.76
C ASN A 266 0.42 2.75 -9.86
N VAL A 267 1.51 2.05 -9.58
CA VAL A 267 2.17 1.15 -10.53
C VAL A 267 2.92 0.02 -9.84
N THR A 268 2.95 -1.14 -10.48
CA THR A 268 3.86 -2.23 -10.13
C THR A 268 5.30 -1.83 -10.45
N ILE A 269 6.21 -2.01 -9.51
CA ILE A 269 7.61 -1.53 -9.62
C ILE A 269 8.66 -2.65 -9.72
N THR A 270 8.25 -3.91 -9.76
CA THR A 270 9.15 -5.07 -9.89
C THR A 270 9.75 -5.19 -11.30
N ASP A 271 11.02 -5.62 -11.37
CA ASP A 271 11.72 -5.96 -12.62
C ASP A 271 11.80 -7.47 -12.91
N HIS A 272 11.22 -8.33 -12.07
CA HIS A 272 11.36 -9.78 -12.14
C HIS A 272 10.01 -10.52 -12.24
N GLU A 273 8.99 -9.82 -12.74
CA GLU A 273 7.60 -10.27 -12.75
C GLU A 273 7.12 -10.67 -11.34
N GLU A 274 5.95 -11.29 -11.24
CA GLU A 274 5.42 -11.81 -9.98
C GLU A 274 5.93 -13.23 -9.69
N ILE A 275 7.18 -13.55 -10.02
CA ILE A 275 7.78 -14.88 -9.81
C ILE A 275 8.16 -15.07 -8.34
N MET A 276 7.91 -16.27 -7.79
CA MET A 276 8.31 -16.69 -6.45
C MET A 276 8.97 -18.09 -6.45
N PHE A 277 9.85 -18.36 -5.50
CA PHE A 277 10.55 -19.64 -5.32
C PHE A 277 10.01 -20.39 -4.10
N GLN A 278 8.82 -20.98 -4.26
CA GLN A 278 8.23 -21.84 -3.23
C GLN A 278 8.81 -23.26 -3.29
N GLU A 279 8.87 -23.94 -2.15
CA GLU A 279 9.30 -25.35 -2.04
C GLU A 279 8.17 -26.30 -1.68
N THR A 280 7.07 -25.76 -1.17
CA THR A 280 5.84 -26.51 -0.92
C THR A 280 5.05 -26.60 -2.22
N ALA A 281 4.62 -27.82 -2.56
CA ALA A 281 3.66 -28.00 -3.64
C ALA A 281 2.35 -27.27 -3.29
N PRO A 282 1.65 -26.68 -4.29
CA PRO A 282 0.36 -26.06 -4.03
C PRO A 282 -0.62 -27.09 -3.45
N PRO A 283 -1.53 -26.69 -2.55
CA PRO A 283 -2.58 -27.59 -2.08
C PRO A 283 -3.32 -28.26 -3.25
N TYR A 284 -3.64 -29.55 -3.11
CA TYR A 284 -4.27 -30.35 -4.18
C TYR A 284 -5.46 -29.64 -4.84
N TRP A 285 -6.37 -29.09 -4.04
CA TRP A 285 -7.55 -28.39 -4.55
C TRP A 285 -7.19 -27.17 -5.41
N ARG A 286 -6.09 -26.48 -5.10
CA ARG A 286 -5.63 -25.28 -5.80
C ARG A 286 -5.04 -25.65 -7.16
N ALA A 287 -4.24 -26.73 -7.19
CA ALA A 287 -3.73 -27.30 -8.43
C ALA A 287 -4.88 -27.74 -9.35
N GLU A 288 -5.85 -28.48 -8.81
CA GLU A 288 -7.00 -28.99 -9.54
C GLU A 288 -7.90 -27.86 -10.06
N ARG A 289 -8.30 -26.90 -9.20
CA ARG A 289 -9.09 -25.73 -9.60
C ARG A 289 -8.41 -24.95 -10.72
N THR A 290 -7.10 -24.73 -10.62
CA THR A 290 -6.33 -23.98 -11.62
C THR A 290 -6.29 -24.74 -12.95
N SER A 291 -6.07 -26.05 -12.90
CA SER A 291 -6.11 -26.94 -14.08
C SER A 291 -7.46 -26.87 -14.78
N GLN A 292 -8.57 -27.01 -14.05
CA GLN A 292 -9.92 -26.96 -14.59
C GLN A 292 -10.22 -25.61 -15.27
N ARG A 293 -9.84 -24.48 -14.65
CA ARG A 293 -10.07 -23.14 -15.21
C ARG A 293 -9.21 -22.86 -16.43
N ASN A 294 -7.95 -23.28 -16.42
CA ASN A 294 -7.08 -23.15 -17.59
C ASN A 294 -7.56 -24.05 -18.74
N LYS A 295 -8.03 -25.27 -18.45
CA LYS A 295 -8.67 -26.13 -19.46
C LYS A 295 -9.90 -25.45 -20.07
N ALA A 296 -10.79 -24.89 -19.26
CA ALA A 296 -11.96 -24.16 -19.77
C ALA A 296 -11.58 -22.97 -20.66
N LYS A 297 -10.51 -22.24 -20.32
CA LYS A 297 -9.96 -21.16 -21.17
C LYS A 297 -9.45 -21.71 -22.50
N ILE A 298 -8.67 -22.79 -22.48
CA ILE A 298 -8.13 -23.44 -23.68
C ILE A 298 -9.26 -23.96 -24.58
N ASP A 299 -10.25 -24.63 -24.00
CA ASP A 299 -11.43 -25.14 -24.71
C ASP A 299 -12.24 -23.98 -25.34
N ALA A 300 -12.20 -22.77 -24.75
CA ALA A 300 -12.76 -21.53 -25.30
C ALA A 300 -11.83 -20.78 -26.28
N GLY A 301 -10.66 -21.34 -26.64
CA GLY A 301 -9.69 -20.70 -27.53
C GLY A 301 -8.89 -19.55 -26.90
N LEU A 302 -8.90 -19.44 -25.57
CA LEU A 302 -8.17 -18.43 -24.81
C LEU A 302 -6.86 -18.99 -24.23
N LYS A 303 -5.89 -18.11 -23.99
CA LYS A 303 -4.64 -18.49 -23.34
C LYS A 303 -4.86 -18.77 -21.84
N PRO A 304 -4.22 -19.80 -21.27
CA PRO A 304 -4.20 -20.00 -19.82
C PRO A 304 -3.51 -18.80 -19.15
N THR A 305 -4.02 -18.43 -17.97
CA THR A 305 -3.60 -17.21 -17.26
C THR A 305 -3.58 -17.39 -15.75
N GLU A 306 -4.02 -18.54 -15.22
CA GLU A 306 -3.95 -18.83 -13.79
C GLU A 306 -2.76 -19.72 -13.48
N TYR A 307 -2.10 -19.43 -12.37
CA TYR A 307 -0.92 -20.14 -11.88
C TYR A 307 -1.25 -20.66 -10.48
N ALA A 308 -0.93 -21.93 -10.22
CA ALA A 308 -1.09 -22.52 -8.88
C ALA A 308 0.18 -22.37 -8.02
N GLU A 309 1.32 -22.20 -8.69
CA GLU A 309 2.68 -22.17 -8.15
C GLU A 309 3.55 -21.20 -8.96
N ASP A 310 4.80 -21.00 -8.53
CA ASP A 310 5.85 -20.16 -9.14
C ASP A 310 5.53 -18.68 -9.28
N ARG A 311 4.31 -18.24 -8.96
CA ARG A 311 3.91 -16.84 -8.98
C ARG A 311 3.10 -16.43 -7.75
N PHE A 312 3.26 -15.17 -7.34
CA PHE A 312 2.49 -14.59 -6.25
C PHE A 312 0.99 -14.73 -6.50
N THR A 313 0.32 -15.36 -5.54
CA THR A 313 -1.13 -15.58 -5.59
C THR A 313 -1.77 -15.54 -4.21
N GLY A 314 -1.00 -15.16 -3.19
CA GLY A 314 -1.40 -14.91 -1.82
C GLY A 314 -0.55 -13.80 -1.21
N ALA A 315 -0.12 -12.82 -2.02
CA ALA A 315 0.73 -11.74 -1.54
C ALA A 315 -0.02 -10.95 -0.47
N SER A 316 0.62 -10.88 0.69
CA SER A 316 0.10 -10.35 1.94
C SER A 316 1.18 -9.52 2.63
N GLY A 317 0.77 -8.62 3.51
CA GLY A 317 1.72 -7.74 4.19
C GLY A 317 2.61 -6.94 3.22
N GLY A 318 3.82 -6.64 3.65
CA GLY A 318 4.71 -5.70 2.99
C GLY A 318 5.23 -4.72 4.03
N THR A 319 6.52 -4.83 4.36
CA THR A 319 7.17 -4.02 5.41
C THR A 319 8.49 -3.51 4.89
N ILE A 320 8.66 -2.19 4.88
CA ILE A 320 9.98 -1.58 4.73
C ILE A 320 10.76 -1.82 6.02
N TYR A 321 11.91 -2.46 5.90
CA TYR A 321 12.80 -2.63 7.04
C TYR A 321 13.55 -1.33 7.31
N ASN A 322 13.21 -0.66 8.41
CA ASN A 322 13.85 0.55 8.89
C ASN A 322 14.42 0.40 10.32
N GLY A 323 14.65 -0.84 10.75
CA GLY A 323 15.33 -1.16 12.00
C GLY A 323 16.85 -0.99 11.89
N ASP A 324 17.55 -1.09 13.02
CA ASP A 324 19.01 -0.92 13.10
C ASP A 324 19.77 -2.18 13.55
N ALA A 325 19.09 -3.34 13.59
CA ALA A 325 19.68 -4.60 14.04
C ALA A 325 20.14 -5.54 12.92
N LEU A 326 19.53 -5.48 11.74
CA LEU A 326 19.98 -6.21 10.55
C LEU A 326 21.12 -5.43 9.86
N PRO A 327 21.95 -6.09 9.04
CA PRO A 327 23.00 -5.42 8.29
C PRO A 327 22.46 -4.26 7.43
N LYS A 328 23.28 -3.22 7.24
CA LYS A 328 22.87 -1.95 6.62
C LYS A 328 22.25 -2.10 5.22
N GLU A 329 22.66 -3.12 4.47
CA GLU A 329 22.16 -3.44 3.13
C GLU A 329 20.71 -3.97 3.13
N TYR A 330 20.15 -4.28 4.30
CA TYR A 330 18.75 -4.61 4.48
C TYR A 330 17.88 -3.39 4.76
N TYR A 331 18.48 -2.28 5.20
CA TYR A 331 17.76 -1.03 5.49
C TYR A 331 17.13 -0.46 4.21
N GLY A 332 15.83 -0.19 4.25
CA GLY A 332 15.06 0.32 3.12
C GLY A 332 14.54 -0.75 2.15
N ASN A 333 14.88 -2.02 2.35
CA ASN A 333 14.30 -3.12 1.58
C ASN A 333 12.90 -3.43 2.05
N ILE A 334 12.08 -3.96 1.15
CA ILE A 334 10.71 -4.37 1.44
C ILE A 334 10.60 -5.88 1.54
N PHE A 335 9.89 -6.35 2.57
CA PHE A 335 9.64 -7.76 2.82
C PHE A 335 8.14 -8.04 2.65
N THR A 336 7.79 -8.80 1.63
CA THR A 336 6.40 -9.17 1.32
C THR A 336 6.19 -10.64 1.66
N THR A 337 5.11 -10.96 2.37
CA THR A 337 4.77 -12.34 2.72
C THR A 337 3.85 -12.93 1.65
N ASP A 338 3.92 -14.24 1.41
CA ASP A 338 2.92 -14.94 0.58
C ASP A 338 2.38 -16.14 1.36
N VAL A 339 1.08 -16.11 1.64
CA VAL A 339 0.41 -17.17 2.41
C VAL A 339 0.26 -18.45 1.60
N ALA A 340 0.13 -18.37 0.27
CA ALA A 340 -0.07 -19.53 -0.59
C ALA A 340 1.25 -20.26 -0.84
N GLY A 341 2.35 -19.52 -1.04
CA GLY A 341 3.69 -20.04 -1.28
C GLY A 341 4.53 -20.31 -0.03
N ASN A 342 3.99 -20.09 1.17
CA ASN A 342 4.65 -20.36 2.45
C ASN A 342 6.03 -19.66 2.57
N LEU A 343 6.12 -18.38 2.19
CA LEU A 343 7.39 -17.67 2.02
C LEU A 343 7.34 -16.18 2.40
N VAL A 344 8.53 -15.59 2.57
CA VAL A 344 8.77 -14.16 2.68
C VAL A 344 9.77 -13.76 1.60
N HIS A 345 9.32 -12.91 0.69
CA HIS A 345 10.08 -12.34 -0.39
C HIS A 345 10.76 -11.03 0.05
N ARG A 346 11.92 -10.73 -0.53
CA ARG A 346 12.61 -9.45 -0.30
C ARG A 346 12.97 -8.77 -1.62
N ASP A 347 12.61 -7.49 -1.68
CA ASP A 347 12.97 -6.58 -2.74
C ASP A 347 13.91 -5.47 -2.25
N VAL A 348 14.93 -5.19 -3.05
CA VAL A 348 15.81 -4.03 -2.91
C VAL A 348 15.24 -2.89 -3.76
N LEU A 349 14.91 -1.78 -3.10
CA LEU A 349 14.37 -0.60 -3.75
C LEU A 349 15.49 0.33 -4.21
N SER A 350 15.39 0.84 -5.43
CA SER A 350 16.34 1.81 -5.99
C SER A 350 15.62 2.87 -6.84
N PRO A 351 16.11 4.13 -6.88
CA PRO A 351 15.50 5.15 -7.73
C PRO A 351 15.66 4.85 -9.23
N ASP A 352 14.62 5.10 -10.03
CA ASP A 352 14.75 5.16 -11.49
C ASP A 352 15.37 6.51 -11.89
N PRO A 353 16.51 6.54 -12.62
CA PRO A 353 17.14 7.79 -13.05
C PRO A 353 16.29 8.61 -14.04
N LYS A 354 15.28 8.00 -14.67
CA LYS A 354 14.43 8.63 -15.70
C LYS A 354 13.02 8.95 -15.18
N SER A 355 12.60 8.39 -14.06
CA SER A 355 11.21 8.43 -13.60
C SER A 355 11.09 8.76 -12.10
N PRO A 356 9.97 9.33 -11.61
CA PRO A 356 9.76 9.50 -10.16
C PRO A 356 9.42 8.18 -9.43
N VAL A 357 9.32 7.05 -10.13
CA VAL A 357 9.08 5.75 -9.51
C VAL A 357 10.37 5.13 -9.00
N LEU A 358 10.25 4.21 -8.03
CA LEU A 358 11.32 3.31 -7.68
C LEU A 358 11.28 2.07 -8.57
N THR A 359 12.37 1.32 -8.60
CA THR A 359 12.43 -0.04 -9.12
C THR A 359 12.72 -0.98 -7.96
N ALA A 360 11.97 -2.08 -7.91
CA ALA A 360 12.14 -3.18 -6.98
C ALA A 360 12.82 -4.35 -7.68
N LYS A 361 13.90 -4.85 -7.06
CA LYS A 361 14.69 -5.96 -7.59
C LYS A 361 14.91 -6.99 -6.52
N ARG A 362 14.90 -8.26 -6.93
CA ARG A 362 15.49 -9.33 -6.12
C ARG A 362 16.92 -8.97 -5.74
N ALA A 363 17.26 -9.19 -4.48
CA ALA A 363 18.63 -9.02 -4.05
C ALA A 363 19.56 -9.99 -4.78
N GLU A 364 20.81 -9.59 -4.98
CA GLU A 364 21.82 -10.39 -5.69
C GLU A 364 22.02 -11.79 -5.07
N THR A 365 21.79 -11.94 -3.76
CA THR A 365 21.90 -13.20 -3.01
C THR A 365 20.62 -14.05 -3.00
N GLU A 366 19.55 -13.59 -3.65
CA GLU A 366 18.18 -14.15 -3.60
C GLU A 366 17.54 -14.19 -5.01
N LYS A 367 18.36 -14.38 -6.05
CA LYS A 367 17.89 -14.46 -7.45
C LYS A 367 17.16 -15.76 -7.78
N ASP A 368 17.41 -16.82 -7.03
CA ASP A 368 16.95 -18.19 -7.23
C ASP A 368 16.31 -18.77 -5.96
N ARG A 369 15.97 -17.92 -4.99
CA ARG A 369 15.38 -18.30 -3.71
C ARG A 369 14.66 -17.15 -3.04
N GLU A 370 13.89 -17.45 -2.00
CA GLU A 370 13.27 -16.44 -1.14
C GLU A 370 14.10 -16.12 0.12
N PHE A 371 13.82 -14.96 0.73
CA PHE A 371 14.46 -14.55 1.98
C PHE A 371 14.11 -15.52 3.12
N ILE A 372 12.85 -15.94 3.20
CA ILE A 372 12.39 -17.07 4.00
C ILE A 372 11.49 -17.94 3.14
N TYR A 373 11.65 -19.25 3.20
CA TYR A 373 10.66 -20.20 2.67
C TYR A 373 10.57 -21.42 3.58
N SER A 374 9.40 -22.05 3.63
CA SER A 374 9.15 -23.22 4.46
C SER A 374 8.91 -24.47 3.64
N THR A 375 9.24 -25.63 4.21
CA THR A 375 8.77 -26.94 3.72
C THR A 375 7.58 -27.47 4.54
N ASP A 376 7.14 -26.71 5.55
CA ASP A 376 5.89 -26.93 6.27
C ASP A 376 4.75 -26.18 5.55
N SER A 377 3.80 -26.93 4.98
CA SER A 377 2.67 -26.36 4.23
C SER A 377 1.66 -25.60 5.10
N TRP A 378 1.77 -25.69 6.44
CA TRP A 378 0.96 -24.92 7.38
C TRP A 378 1.54 -23.54 7.68
N PHE A 379 2.80 -23.25 7.32
CA PHE A 379 3.40 -21.93 7.52
C PHE A 379 2.75 -20.88 6.61
N ARG A 380 1.86 -20.03 7.14
CA ARG A 380 1.09 -19.02 6.39
C ARG A 380 1.50 -17.62 6.86
N PRO A 381 2.64 -17.08 6.41
CA PRO A 381 3.06 -15.75 6.81
C PRO A 381 2.11 -14.70 6.22
N VAL A 382 1.47 -13.90 7.06
CA VAL A 382 0.44 -12.91 6.63
C VAL A 382 0.95 -11.48 6.64
N THR A 383 1.92 -11.16 7.50
CA THR A 383 2.52 -9.83 7.56
C THR A 383 3.82 -9.84 8.36
N SER A 384 4.46 -8.68 8.45
CA SER A 384 5.64 -8.48 9.30
C SER A 384 5.63 -7.10 9.98
N SER A 385 6.50 -6.90 10.96
CA SER A 385 6.66 -5.65 11.71
C SER A 385 8.11 -5.45 12.13
N VAL A 386 8.52 -4.21 12.43
CA VAL A 386 9.86 -3.88 12.96
C VAL A 386 9.73 -3.49 14.42
N GLY A 387 10.47 -4.16 15.29
CA GLY A 387 10.43 -3.94 16.73
C GLY A 387 11.28 -2.77 17.23
N PRO A 388 11.11 -2.36 18.50
CA PRO A 388 11.96 -1.36 19.16
C PRO A 388 13.42 -1.82 19.30
N ASP A 389 13.66 -3.13 19.21
CA ASP A 389 14.97 -3.78 19.20
C ASP A 389 15.63 -3.78 17.82
N GLY A 390 14.92 -3.33 16.78
CA GLY A 390 15.40 -3.23 15.42
C GLY A 390 15.29 -4.52 14.61
N TYR A 391 14.73 -5.61 15.15
CA TYR A 391 14.56 -6.86 14.40
C TYR A 391 13.26 -6.88 13.56
N LEU A 392 13.23 -7.76 12.56
CA LEU A 392 12.03 -8.05 11.76
C LEU A 392 11.24 -9.17 12.43
N TYR A 393 9.94 -8.96 12.62
CA TYR A 393 8.99 -9.91 13.19
C TYR A 393 8.05 -10.40 12.09
N VAL A 394 7.98 -11.70 11.83
CA VAL A 394 7.10 -12.32 10.83
C VAL A 394 5.93 -12.99 11.55
N LEU A 395 4.71 -12.63 11.17
CA LEU A 395 3.48 -13.19 11.72
C LEU A 395 3.03 -14.34 10.83
N ASP A 396 2.98 -15.53 11.42
CA ASP A 396 2.53 -16.76 10.80
C ASP A 396 1.17 -17.14 11.38
N TYR A 397 0.16 -17.13 10.52
CA TYR A 397 -1.22 -17.46 10.86
C TYR A 397 -1.39 -18.96 11.21
N TYR A 398 -0.51 -19.81 10.68
CA TYR A 398 -0.42 -21.25 10.93
C TYR A 398 -1.72 -22.07 10.77
N ARG A 399 -2.21 -22.17 9.53
CA ARG A 399 -3.42 -22.94 9.16
C ARG A 399 -3.16 -23.93 8.03
N GLN A 400 -3.95 -24.99 8.01
CA GLN A 400 -3.99 -25.91 6.86
C GLN A 400 -4.47 -25.20 5.59
N HIS A 401 -5.52 -24.37 5.73
CA HIS A 401 -6.15 -23.60 4.66
C HIS A 401 -6.34 -22.14 5.08
N ILE A 402 -6.10 -21.21 4.16
CA ILE A 402 -6.20 -19.75 4.41
C ILE A 402 -7.03 -19.04 3.33
N GLU A 403 -7.71 -19.79 2.48
CA GLU A 403 -8.53 -19.29 1.39
C GLU A 403 -10.02 -19.30 1.75
N THR A 404 -10.77 -18.33 1.22
CA THR A 404 -12.22 -18.31 1.39
C THR A 404 -12.89 -19.49 0.67
N PRO A 405 -13.83 -20.20 1.34
CA PRO A 405 -14.54 -21.34 0.74
C PRO A 405 -15.28 -20.98 -0.56
N VAL A 406 -15.72 -19.74 -0.71
CA VAL A 406 -16.45 -19.26 -1.91
C VAL A 406 -15.59 -19.38 -3.18
N SER A 407 -14.27 -19.33 -3.06
CA SER A 407 -13.35 -19.41 -4.19
C SER A 407 -13.11 -20.85 -4.69
N ILE A 408 -13.59 -21.85 -3.96
CA ILE A 408 -13.31 -23.29 -4.17
C ILE A 408 -14.56 -23.96 -4.77
N PRO A 409 -14.43 -24.82 -5.80
CA PRO A 409 -15.51 -25.70 -6.28
C PRO A 409 -16.04 -26.63 -5.19
N ASP A 410 -17.36 -26.89 -5.17
CA ASP A 410 -18.01 -27.65 -4.08
C ASP A 410 -17.53 -29.10 -3.98
N ASP A 411 -17.20 -29.74 -5.11
CA ASP A 411 -16.65 -31.09 -5.17
C ASP A 411 -15.27 -31.19 -4.51
N LEU A 412 -14.51 -30.09 -4.47
CA LEU A 412 -13.19 -30.03 -3.85
C LEU A 412 -13.23 -29.70 -2.34
N LYS A 413 -14.40 -29.29 -1.81
CA LYS A 413 -14.56 -28.91 -0.39
C LYS A 413 -14.82 -30.07 0.57
N ALA A 414 -15.29 -31.21 0.05
CA ALA A 414 -15.89 -32.25 0.87
C ALA A 414 -15.02 -32.74 2.03
N ASP A 415 -13.69 -32.74 1.85
CA ASP A 415 -12.72 -33.22 2.84
C ASP A 415 -11.89 -32.08 3.48
N MET A 416 -12.29 -30.81 3.31
CA MET A 416 -11.54 -29.66 3.82
C MET A 416 -12.06 -29.19 5.17
N ASP A 417 -11.16 -29.04 6.15
CA ASP A 417 -11.43 -28.34 7.41
C ASP A 417 -10.80 -26.95 7.36
N PHE A 418 -11.62 -25.92 7.11
CA PHE A 418 -11.18 -24.53 7.07
C PHE A 418 -10.80 -23.98 8.46
N MET A 419 -11.20 -24.68 9.54
CA MET A 419 -10.89 -24.31 10.92
C MET A 419 -9.66 -25.04 11.47
N ALA A 420 -9.06 -25.95 10.69
CA ALA A 420 -7.86 -26.69 11.05
C ALA A 420 -6.68 -25.73 11.32
N GLY A 421 -6.29 -25.64 12.60
CA GLY A 421 -5.24 -24.75 13.09
C GLY A 421 -5.73 -23.46 13.76
N SER A 422 -7.04 -23.27 13.95
CA SER A 422 -7.61 -22.09 14.64
C SER A 422 -7.14 -21.88 16.09
N ASP A 423 -6.50 -22.87 16.67
CA ASP A 423 -5.85 -22.82 17.98
C ASP A 423 -4.33 -22.57 17.90
N LYS A 424 -3.80 -22.21 16.72
CA LYS A 424 -2.37 -22.07 16.43
C LYS A 424 -2.04 -20.71 15.86
N GLY A 425 -0.78 -20.31 15.97
CA GLY A 425 -0.30 -19.05 15.46
C GLY A 425 1.07 -18.73 16.02
N ARG A 426 1.93 -18.10 15.22
CA ARG A 426 3.34 -17.94 15.55
C ARG A 426 3.85 -16.58 15.13
N ILE A 427 4.80 -16.08 15.91
CA ILE A 427 5.57 -14.88 15.57
C ILE A 427 7.04 -15.26 15.62
N TYR A 428 7.71 -15.12 14.48
CA TYR A 428 9.14 -15.37 14.36
C TYR A 428 9.89 -14.05 14.36
N ARG A 429 10.93 -13.93 15.21
CA ARG A 429 11.90 -12.83 15.15
C ARG A 429 13.08 -13.25 14.29
N ILE A 430 13.47 -12.41 13.33
CA ILE A 430 14.58 -12.67 12.41
C ILE A 430 15.80 -11.86 12.87
N LEU A 431 16.91 -12.54 13.09
CA LEU A 431 18.14 -11.96 13.64
C LEU A 431 19.35 -12.39 12.79
N PRO A 432 20.42 -11.57 12.73
CA PRO A 432 21.69 -12.02 12.18
C PRO A 432 22.26 -13.21 12.98
N THR A 433 22.92 -14.14 12.30
CA THR A 433 23.58 -15.27 12.96
C THR A 433 24.63 -14.78 13.95
N GLY A 434 24.60 -15.31 15.17
CA GLY A 434 25.49 -14.90 16.25
C GLY A 434 25.08 -13.61 16.96
N ALA A 435 23.96 -12.98 16.58
CA ALA A 435 23.41 -11.88 17.35
C ALA A 435 22.95 -12.36 18.73
N GLU A 436 23.41 -11.68 19.77
CA GLU A 436 22.85 -11.81 21.11
C GLU A 436 21.55 -11.01 21.19
N TYR A 437 20.48 -11.64 21.68
CA TYR A 437 19.23 -10.94 21.91
C TYR A 437 19.44 -9.80 22.91
N LYS A 438 18.89 -8.62 22.58
CA LYS A 438 18.88 -7.46 23.45
C LYS A 438 17.44 -7.02 23.62
N ASN A 439 16.95 -7.06 24.86
CA ASN A 439 15.68 -6.45 25.21
C ASN A 439 15.91 -4.94 25.46
N PRO A 440 15.47 -4.03 24.58
CA PRO A 440 15.65 -2.61 24.81
C PRO A 440 14.78 -2.16 25.98
N ALA A 441 15.34 -1.37 26.90
CA ALA A 441 14.54 -0.67 27.89
C ALA A 441 13.72 0.43 27.19
N VAL A 442 12.41 0.23 27.04
CA VAL A 442 11.50 1.17 26.39
C VAL A 442 10.64 1.89 27.41
N ASP A 443 10.81 3.20 27.52
CA ASP A 443 9.89 4.09 28.24
C ASP A 443 9.90 5.47 27.59
N LEU A 444 9.19 5.63 26.46
CA LEU A 444 9.01 6.93 25.81
C LEU A 444 7.91 7.75 26.48
N LYS A 445 6.94 7.09 27.11
CA LYS A 445 5.83 7.73 27.83
C LYS A 445 6.35 8.61 28.97
N GLY A 446 7.30 8.13 29.76
CA GLY A 446 7.92 8.85 30.88
C GLY A 446 8.94 9.93 30.49
N MET A 447 9.42 9.95 29.24
CA MET A 447 10.36 10.98 28.80
C MET A 447 9.68 12.36 28.69
N SER A 448 10.37 13.43 29.09
CA SER A 448 9.96 14.81 28.78
C SER A 448 9.99 15.10 27.27
N SER A 449 9.22 16.07 26.78
CA SER A 449 9.23 16.48 25.37
C SER A 449 10.63 16.83 24.86
N ALA A 450 11.44 17.53 25.68
CA ALA A 450 12.82 17.87 25.32
C ALA A 450 13.70 16.62 25.07
N LYS A 451 13.54 15.56 25.88
CA LYS A 451 14.23 14.28 25.67
C LYS A 451 13.73 13.56 24.41
N LEU A 452 12.43 13.62 24.12
CA LEU A 452 11.85 13.04 22.90
C LEU A 452 12.43 13.66 21.62
N VAL A 453 12.77 14.96 21.63
CA VAL A 453 13.44 15.59 20.47
C VAL A 453 14.76 14.89 20.14
N GLY A 454 15.53 14.46 21.16
CA GLY A 454 16.76 13.68 20.94
C GLY A 454 16.51 12.28 20.37
N VAL A 455 15.33 11.70 20.62
CA VAL A 455 14.96 10.36 20.11
C VAL A 455 14.68 10.40 18.59
N LEU A 456 14.34 11.56 18.03
CA LEU A 456 14.18 11.74 16.57
C LEU A 456 15.46 11.43 15.79
N SER A 457 16.61 11.34 16.46
CA SER A 457 17.91 11.00 15.87
C SER A 457 18.34 9.54 16.02
N ARG A 458 17.48 8.65 16.53
CA ARG A 458 17.82 7.22 16.61
C ARG A 458 17.82 6.55 15.23
N ALA A 459 18.68 5.55 15.07
CA ALA A 459 18.85 4.82 13.80
C ALA A 459 17.63 3.95 13.43
N ASN A 460 17.03 3.28 14.42
CA ASN A 460 15.76 2.57 14.23
C ASN A 460 14.57 3.53 14.06
N GLY A 461 13.85 3.37 12.94
CA GLY A 461 12.70 4.18 12.54
C GLY A 461 11.51 4.10 13.49
N TRP A 462 11.34 2.99 14.21
CA TRP A 462 10.30 2.85 15.23
C TRP A 462 10.44 3.95 16.30
N TRP A 463 11.65 4.16 16.81
CA TRP A 463 11.90 5.17 17.84
C TRP A 463 11.61 6.59 17.34
N ARG A 464 12.02 6.90 16.10
CA ARG A 464 11.80 8.23 15.52
C ARG A 464 10.30 8.51 15.35
N LEU A 465 9.55 7.57 14.78
CA LEU A 465 8.11 7.72 14.58
C LEU A 465 7.34 7.80 15.91
N GLN A 466 7.68 6.98 16.91
CA GLN A 466 7.04 7.06 18.23
C GLN A 466 7.33 8.39 18.92
N ALA A 467 8.58 8.89 18.87
CA ALA A 467 8.92 10.18 19.44
C ALA A 467 8.18 11.33 18.74
N GLN A 468 8.08 11.30 17.41
CA GLN A 468 7.29 12.28 16.65
C GLN A 468 5.80 12.22 17.02
N ARG A 469 5.21 11.02 17.06
CA ARG A 469 3.80 10.82 17.48
C ARG A 469 3.56 11.41 18.86
N LEU A 470 4.40 11.10 19.84
CA LEU A 470 4.24 11.62 21.21
C LEU A 470 4.42 13.14 21.28
N LEU A 471 5.33 13.74 20.50
CA LEU A 471 5.46 15.19 20.41
C LEU A 471 4.20 15.84 19.79
N LEU A 472 3.64 15.22 18.75
CA LEU A 472 2.36 15.63 18.15
C LEU A 472 1.21 15.51 19.16
N GLU A 473 1.13 14.44 19.94
CA GLU A 473 0.08 14.24 20.93
C GLU A 473 0.16 15.24 22.09
N ARG A 474 1.38 15.60 22.52
CA ARG A 474 1.64 16.50 23.65
C ARG A 474 1.46 17.98 23.32
N GLN A 475 1.66 18.38 22.07
CA GLN A 475 1.56 19.79 21.63
C GLN A 475 2.42 20.78 22.44
N ASP A 476 3.51 20.30 23.04
CA ASP A 476 4.41 21.11 23.88
C ASP A 476 5.29 22.00 23.00
N LYS A 477 4.93 23.29 22.89
CA LYS A 477 5.67 24.25 22.05
C LYS A 477 7.00 24.72 22.65
N SER A 478 7.32 24.36 23.90
CA SER A 478 8.59 24.76 24.52
C SER A 478 9.81 24.18 23.81
N VAL A 479 9.64 23.06 23.08
CA VAL A 479 10.72 22.38 22.35
C VAL A 479 11.03 22.99 20.98
N VAL A 480 10.20 23.90 20.48
CA VAL A 480 10.34 24.47 19.12
C VAL A 480 11.75 25.01 18.83
N PRO A 481 12.44 25.73 19.73
CA PRO A 481 13.83 26.17 19.48
C PRO A 481 14.79 25.00 19.24
N VAL A 482 14.69 23.93 20.01
CA VAL A 482 15.56 22.76 19.90
C VAL A 482 15.25 21.96 18.64
N VAL A 483 13.97 21.82 18.28
CA VAL A 483 13.55 21.17 17.02
C VAL A 483 14.06 21.96 15.81
N LYS A 484 13.99 23.31 15.84
CA LYS A 484 14.56 24.16 14.78
C LYS A 484 16.07 23.98 14.64
N ALA A 485 16.79 23.86 15.76
CA ALA A 485 18.22 23.58 15.72
C ALA A 485 18.49 22.23 15.03
N LEU A 486 17.75 21.19 15.42
CA LEU A 486 17.88 19.84 14.87
C LEU A 486 17.66 19.78 13.35
N LEU A 487 16.67 20.51 12.84
CA LEU A 487 16.41 20.67 11.40
C LEU A 487 17.63 21.21 10.63
N THR A 488 18.50 22.00 11.28
CA THR A 488 19.65 22.64 10.62
C THR A 488 20.98 21.97 10.90
N SER A 489 21.15 21.30 12.04
CA SER A 489 22.45 20.81 12.52
C SER A 489 22.64 19.30 12.44
N SER A 490 21.56 18.52 12.30
CA SER A 490 21.68 17.06 12.23
C SER A 490 22.34 16.62 10.92
N GLU A 491 23.29 15.68 11.00
CA GLU A 491 23.91 15.06 9.81
C GLU A 491 22.94 14.10 9.11
N ASP A 492 22.11 13.39 9.87
CA ASP A 492 21.12 12.45 9.33
C ASP A 492 19.92 13.21 8.72
N PRO A 493 19.66 13.10 7.41
CA PRO A 493 18.51 13.74 6.76
C PRO A 493 17.16 13.26 7.26
N ARG A 494 17.04 12.02 7.74
CA ARG A 494 15.78 11.49 8.31
C ARG A 494 15.42 12.26 9.57
N THR A 495 16.40 12.54 10.41
CA THR A 495 16.23 13.38 11.60
C THR A 495 15.74 14.78 11.22
N ARG A 496 16.36 15.40 10.21
CA ARG A 496 15.95 16.73 9.73
C ARG A 496 14.50 16.71 9.22
N LEU A 497 14.10 15.64 8.53
CA LEU A 497 12.72 15.45 8.07
C LEU A 497 11.73 15.30 9.24
N HIS A 498 12.05 14.48 10.24
CA HIS A 498 11.25 14.37 11.46
C HIS A 498 11.11 15.73 12.17
N ALA A 499 12.20 16.49 12.29
CA ALA A 499 12.16 17.84 12.87
C ALA A 499 11.23 18.77 12.07
N LEU A 500 11.26 18.71 10.75
CA LEU A 500 10.38 19.48 9.87
C LEU A 500 8.90 19.17 10.13
N TYR A 501 8.53 17.88 10.23
CA TYR A 501 7.14 17.49 10.48
C TYR A 501 6.70 17.60 11.94
N VAL A 502 7.62 17.60 12.91
CA VAL A 502 7.31 18.01 14.28
C VAL A 502 6.94 19.50 14.31
N LEU A 503 7.67 20.36 13.60
CA LEU A 503 7.30 21.78 13.47
C LEU A 503 5.95 21.95 12.77
N GLU A 504 5.63 21.10 11.78
CA GLU A 504 4.31 21.06 11.12
C GLU A 504 3.20 20.70 12.11
N GLY A 505 3.41 19.64 12.88
CA GLY A 505 2.46 19.12 13.86
C GLY A 505 2.22 20.06 15.04
N LEU A 506 3.24 20.83 15.44
CA LEU A 506 3.16 21.86 16.48
C LEU A 506 2.65 23.22 15.96
N ASN A 507 2.22 23.29 14.70
CA ASN A 507 1.80 24.52 14.02
C ASN A 507 2.82 25.66 14.19
N SER A 508 4.10 25.34 13.95
CA SER A 508 5.26 26.22 14.18
C SER A 508 6.16 26.36 12.93
N LEU A 509 5.69 25.89 11.77
CA LEU A 509 6.29 26.17 10.48
C LEU A 509 6.01 27.60 10.02
N ASN A 510 6.93 28.15 9.26
CA ASN A 510 6.76 29.37 8.48
C ASN A 510 7.53 29.24 7.16
N ALA A 511 7.35 30.18 6.23
CA ALA A 511 7.98 30.08 4.93
C ALA A 511 9.51 30.11 4.97
N ASP A 512 10.14 30.80 5.94
CA ASP A 512 11.60 30.82 6.05
C ASP A 512 12.16 29.45 6.41
N ILE A 513 11.49 28.73 7.31
CA ILE A 513 11.84 27.34 7.67
C ILE A 513 11.69 26.44 6.45
N VAL A 514 10.58 26.57 5.72
CA VAL A 514 10.33 25.75 4.52
C VAL A 514 11.34 26.07 3.41
N LYS A 515 11.67 27.34 3.16
CA LYS A 515 12.71 27.76 2.20
C LYS A 515 14.07 27.17 2.53
N LYS A 516 14.43 27.09 3.82
CA LYS A 516 15.66 26.40 4.26
C LYS A 516 15.61 24.90 3.95
N ALA A 517 14.49 24.24 4.24
CA ALA A 517 14.31 22.81 3.93
C ALA A 517 14.31 22.53 2.41
N LEU A 518 13.79 23.44 1.58
CA LEU A 518 13.89 23.36 0.12
C LEU A 518 15.35 23.43 -0.39
N ALA A 519 16.27 23.97 0.41
CA ALA A 519 17.69 24.02 0.11
C ALA A 519 18.49 22.84 0.72
N ASP A 520 17.84 21.88 1.38
CA ASP A 520 18.52 20.76 2.04
C ASP A 520 19.33 19.90 1.04
N PRO A 521 20.52 19.41 1.40
CA PRO A 521 21.30 18.51 0.55
C PRO A 521 20.57 17.21 0.18
N SER A 522 19.70 16.70 1.06
CA SER A 522 18.95 15.47 0.84
C SER A 522 17.72 15.69 -0.03
N ALA A 523 17.58 14.89 -1.08
CA ALA A 523 16.42 14.90 -1.96
C ALA A 523 15.11 14.65 -1.21
N GLY A 524 15.08 13.68 -0.28
CA GLY A 524 13.87 13.35 0.49
C GLY A 524 13.40 14.48 1.40
N VAL A 525 14.32 15.30 1.93
CA VAL A 525 13.95 16.52 2.69
C VAL A 525 13.37 17.58 1.75
N ARG A 526 13.99 17.80 0.58
CA ARG A 526 13.49 18.76 -0.43
C ARG A 526 12.11 18.36 -0.97
N GLU A 527 11.89 17.08 -1.26
CA GLU A 527 10.61 16.53 -1.71
C GLU A 527 9.49 16.85 -0.70
N ASN A 528 9.71 16.54 0.58
CA ASN A 528 8.73 16.82 1.62
C ASN A 528 8.56 18.33 1.88
N ALA A 529 9.64 19.11 1.78
CA ALA A 529 9.56 20.56 1.90
C ALA A 529 8.69 21.19 0.80
N LEU A 530 8.68 20.63 -0.42
CA LEU A 530 7.80 21.09 -1.51
C LEU A 530 6.32 20.91 -1.17
N ILE A 531 5.93 19.78 -0.55
CA ILE A 531 4.56 19.55 -0.09
C ILE A 531 4.16 20.62 0.93
N LEU A 532 5.04 20.92 1.89
CA LEU A 532 4.79 21.93 2.93
C LEU A 532 4.81 23.36 2.39
N ALA A 533 5.56 23.62 1.31
CA ALA A 533 5.66 24.91 0.64
C ALA A 533 4.35 25.36 0.00
N GLU A 534 3.45 24.42 -0.34
CA GLU A 534 2.13 24.70 -0.92
C GLU A 534 1.27 25.63 -0.05
N LYS A 535 1.52 25.68 1.27
CA LYS A 535 0.82 26.56 2.23
C LYS A 535 1.35 28.00 2.24
N PHE A 536 2.48 28.27 1.58
CA PHE A 536 3.22 29.53 1.67
C PHE A 536 3.47 30.13 0.27
N PRO A 537 2.60 31.02 -0.22
CA PRO A 537 2.71 31.60 -1.57
C PRO A 537 4.08 32.22 -1.90
N GLU A 538 4.78 32.78 -0.90
CA GLU A 538 6.11 33.35 -1.01
C GLU A 538 7.22 32.33 -1.33
N THR A 539 6.91 31.03 -1.32
CA THR A 539 7.82 29.95 -1.71
C THR A 539 7.71 29.60 -3.20
N LEU A 540 6.67 30.08 -3.90
CA LEU A 540 6.41 29.75 -5.31
C LEU A 540 7.64 29.93 -6.23
N PRO A 541 8.45 31.01 -6.13
CA PRO A 541 9.65 31.12 -6.96
C PRO A 541 10.63 29.96 -6.76
N VAL A 542 10.79 29.49 -5.52
CA VAL A 542 11.66 28.35 -5.18
C VAL A 542 11.03 27.03 -5.65
N ILE A 543 9.70 26.86 -5.52
CA ILE A 543 8.99 25.69 -6.07
C ILE A 543 9.23 25.60 -7.59
N ILE A 544 9.05 26.69 -8.32
CA ILE A 544 9.28 26.76 -9.77
C ILE A 544 10.74 26.41 -10.08
N GLN A 545 11.72 26.95 -9.34
CA GLN A 545 13.13 26.60 -9.52
C GLN A 545 13.36 25.09 -9.36
N LYS A 546 12.72 24.45 -8.38
CA LYS A 546 12.86 23.02 -8.08
C LYS A 546 12.25 22.08 -9.12
N THR A 547 11.43 22.57 -10.04
CA THR A 547 11.05 21.79 -11.24
C THR A 547 12.27 21.39 -12.09
N ASN A 548 13.43 22.00 -11.87
CA ASN A 548 14.70 21.68 -12.50
C ASN A 548 15.70 20.96 -11.58
N ASP A 549 15.28 20.47 -10.41
CA ASP A 549 16.16 19.72 -9.51
C ASP A 549 16.78 18.51 -10.24
N SER A 550 18.01 18.16 -9.88
CA SER A 550 18.72 17.03 -10.47
C SER A 550 18.07 15.70 -10.11
N ASP A 551 17.42 15.66 -8.94
CA ASP A 551 16.66 14.50 -8.50
C ASP A 551 15.25 14.50 -9.15
N LYS A 552 14.89 13.38 -9.77
CA LYS A 552 13.62 13.25 -10.50
C LYS A 552 12.40 13.30 -9.59
N ARG A 553 12.49 12.76 -8.38
CA ARG A 553 11.41 12.81 -7.39
C ARG A 553 11.17 14.25 -6.92
N VAL A 554 12.24 15.00 -6.67
CA VAL A 554 12.13 16.41 -6.28
C VAL A 554 11.54 17.26 -7.42
N ALA A 555 12.02 17.08 -8.66
CA ALA A 555 11.48 17.79 -9.82
C ALA A 555 9.99 17.45 -10.07
N PHE A 556 9.63 16.18 -9.89
CA PHE A 556 8.27 15.69 -10.02
C PHE A 556 7.34 16.28 -8.95
N GLN A 557 7.73 16.21 -7.68
CA GLN A 557 6.97 16.80 -6.59
C GLN A 557 6.88 18.33 -6.75
N ALA A 558 7.91 19.00 -7.28
CA ALA A 558 7.86 20.43 -7.56
C ALA A 558 6.83 20.77 -8.64
N ALA A 559 6.66 19.92 -9.67
CA ALA A 559 5.62 20.09 -10.67
C ALA A 559 4.21 19.93 -10.05
N LEU A 560 4.02 18.92 -9.19
CA LEU A 560 2.77 18.74 -8.44
C LEU A 560 2.46 19.95 -7.54
N SER A 561 3.44 20.41 -6.76
CA SER A 561 3.29 21.54 -5.84
C SER A 561 3.12 22.88 -6.57
N ALA A 562 3.81 23.11 -7.69
CA ALA A 562 3.60 24.29 -8.53
C ALA A 562 2.15 24.36 -9.04
N GLY A 563 1.58 23.21 -9.40
CA GLY A 563 0.17 23.09 -9.82
C GLY A 563 -0.86 23.44 -8.74
N ASN A 564 -0.44 23.69 -7.49
CA ASN A 564 -1.31 24.22 -6.44
C ASN A 564 -1.62 25.71 -6.63
N PHE A 565 -0.83 26.39 -7.47
CA PHE A 565 -0.94 27.82 -7.74
C PHE A 565 -1.44 28.05 -9.16
N ASN A 566 -2.13 29.18 -9.38
CA ASN A 566 -2.64 29.56 -10.70
C ASN A 566 -2.10 30.94 -11.10
N SER A 567 -1.03 30.95 -11.89
CA SER A 567 -0.39 32.16 -12.39
C SER A 567 0.29 31.90 -13.74
N LYS A 568 0.62 32.97 -14.47
CA LYS A 568 1.31 32.87 -15.77
C LYS A 568 2.68 32.22 -15.62
N GLU A 569 3.39 32.53 -14.54
CA GLU A 569 4.70 31.97 -14.20
C GLU A 569 4.61 30.46 -13.98
N VAL A 570 3.56 29.97 -13.32
CA VAL A 570 3.29 28.53 -13.14
C VAL A 570 3.03 27.87 -14.49
N THR A 571 2.18 28.44 -15.35
CA THR A 571 1.91 27.89 -16.69
C THR A 571 3.19 27.77 -17.51
N ILE A 572 4.06 28.79 -17.47
CA ILE A 572 5.36 28.76 -18.16
C ILE A 572 6.28 27.68 -17.58
N ALA A 573 6.32 27.54 -16.26
CA ALA A 573 7.13 26.53 -15.57
C ALA A 573 6.66 25.10 -15.91
N LEU A 574 5.35 24.85 -15.86
CA LEU A 574 4.77 23.55 -16.21
C LEU A 574 4.96 23.20 -17.68
N ALA A 575 4.91 24.18 -18.60
CA ALA A 575 5.28 23.94 -20.00
C ALA A 575 6.75 23.51 -20.13
N SER A 576 7.67 24.07 -19.33
CA SER A 576 9.08 23.64 -19.31
C SER A 576 9.25 22.24 -18.73
N VAL A 577 8.41 21.86 -17.76
CA VAL A 577 8.37 20.48 -17.25
C VAL A 577 7.95 19.52 -18.36
N VAL A 578 6.91 19.85 -19.13
CA VAL A 578 6.47 19.01 -20.27
C VAL A 578 7.57 18.84 -21.31
N GLU A 579 8.29 19.89 -21.68
CA GLU A 579 9.37 19.77 -22.66
C GLU A 579 10.55 18.93 -22.17
N LYS A 580 10.88 19.05 -20.88
CA LYS A 580 12.07 18.42 -20.30
C LYS A 580 11.84 16.97 -19.86
N TYR A 581 10.64 16.67 -19.37
CA TYR A 581 10.31 15.39 -18.74
C TYR A 581 9.09 14.70 -19.35
N GLY A 582 8.48 15.27 -20.39
CA GLY A 582 7.21 14.80 -20.95
C GLY A 582 7.26 13.43 -21.61
N GLU A 583 8.43 12.84 -21.85
CA GLU A 583 8.57 11.42 -22.21
C GLU A 583 8.00 10.50 -21.12
N ASP A 584 8.15 10.89 -19.84
CA ASP A 584 7.59 10.17 -18.71
C ASP A 584 6.10 10.52 -18.50
N ALA A 585 5.27 9.47 -18.44
CA ALA A 585 3.83 9.60 -18.23
C ALA A 585 3.45 10.24 -16.89
N TRP A 586 4.25 10.05 -15.84
CA TRP A 586 4.01 10.63 -14.53
C TRP A 586 4.15 12.13 -14.57
N PHE A 587 5.21 12.66 -15.17
CA PHE A 587 5.37 14.11 -15.33
C PHE A 587 4.24 14.73 -16.15
N ARG A 588 3.76 14.05 -17.21
CA ARG A 588 2.57 14.48 -17.96
C ARG A 588 1.35 14.54 -17.05
N SER A 589 1.10 13.49 -16.27
CA SER A 589 -0.03 13.41 -15.32
C SER A 589 0.07 14.48 -14.22
N ALA A 590 1.26 14.76 -13.70
CA ALA A 590 1.48 15.82 -12.71
C ALA A 590 1.13 17.20 -13.25
N VAL A 591 1.55 17.52 -14.48
CA VAL A 591 1.18 18.78 -15.13
C VAL A 591 -0.34 18.84 -15.34
N LEU A 592 -0.92 17.82 -15.97
CA LEU A 592 -2.35 17.78 -16.30
C LEU A 592 -3.26 17.71 -15.07
N SER A 593 -2.74 17.45 -13.87
CA SER A 593 -3.51 17.43 -12.61
C SER A 593 -3.90 18.81 -12.08
N SER A 594 -3.42 19.89 -12.70
CA SER A 594 -3.60 21.26 -12.22
C SER A 594 -4.34 22.13 -13.23
N GLU A 595 -5.07 23.14 -12.73
CA GLU A 595 -5.75 24.12 -13.60
C GLU A 595 -4.80 24.78 -14.61
N ALA A 596 -3.65 25.27 -14.15
CA ALA A 596 -2.65 25.89 -15.01
C ALA A 596 -2.07 24.89 -16.03
N GLY A 597 -1.80 23.66 -15.61
CA GLY A 597 -1.22 22.60 -16.44
C GLY A 597 -2.22 21.84 -17.32
N SER A 598 -3.51 22.18 -17.29
CA SER A 598 -4.51 21.65 -18.21
C SER A 598 -5.34 22.75 -18.89
N SER A 599 -4.74 23.93 -19.06
CA SER A 599 -5.37 25.12 -19.62
C SER A 599 -5.07 25.31 -21.11
N PRO A 600 -5.92 26.04 -21.87
CA PRO A 600 -5.57 26.51 -23.21
C PRO A 600 -4.28 27.37 -23.21
N GLU A 601 -4.04 28.15 -22.15
CA GLU A 601 -2.84 28.97 -21.99
C GLU A 601 -1.56 28.13 -21.97
N LEU A 602 -1.59 26.92 -21.38
CA LEU A 602 -0.46 25.99 -21.47
C LEU A 602 -0.17 25.60 -22.92
N LEU A 603 -1.21 25.27 -23.70
CA LEU A 603 -1.03 24.93 -25.11
C LEU A 603 -0.49 26.13 -25.90
N GLN A 604 -0.94 27.34 -25.59
CA GLN A 604 -0.41 28.56 -26.20
C GLN A 604 1.09 28.73 -25.91
N VAL A 605 1.53 28.47 -24.69
CA VAL A 605 2.96 28.52 -24.35
C VAL A 605 3.73 27.43 -25.11
N LEU A 606 3.22 26.19 -25.15
CA LEU A 606 3.88 25.08 -25.85
C LEU A 606 3.94 25.28 -27.37
N SER A 607 2.90 25.85 -27.99
CA SER A 607 2.85 26.10 -29.44
C SER A 607 3.86 27.14 -29.91
N GLN A 608 4.41 27.94 -28.98
CA GLN A 608 5.47 28.92 -29.25
C GLN A 608 6.88 28.33 -29.09
N ARG A 609 7.02 27.08 -28.63
CA ARG A 609 8.32 26.46 -28.39
C ARG A 609 8.68 25.47 -29.49
N SER A 610 9.71 25.81 -30.27
CA SER A 610 10.19 25.00 -31.40
C SER A 610 10.54 23.57 -31.00
N SER A 611 11.13 23.36 -29.81
CA SER A 611 11.47 22.05 -29.23
C SER A 611 10.25 21.14 -29.07
N PHE A 612 9.08 21.71 -28.80
CA PHE A 612 7.85 20.94 -28.67
C PHE A 612 7.22 20.65 -30.04
N ILE A 613 7.03 21.69 -30.88
CA ILE A 613 6.24 21.59 -32.11
C ILE A 613 6.97 20.96 -33.32
N GLN A 614 8.31 21.02 -33.39
CA GLN A 614 9.03 20.55 -34.59
C GLN A 614 9.15 19.03 -34.70
N LYS A 615 9.11 18.32 -33.57
CA LYS A 615 9.20 16.85 -33.51
C LYS A 615 7.89 16.27 -33.00
N GLU A 616 7.25 15.43 -33.80
CA GLU A 616 5.96 14.78 -33.48
C GLU A 616 6.13 13.43 -32.75
N ASP A 617 6.85 13.45 -31.64
CA ASP A 617 7.05 12.27 -30.81
C ASP A 617 5.70 11.73 -30.27
N ASP A 618 5.55 10.42 -30.14
CA ASP A 618 4.26 9.81 -29.76
C ASP A 618 3.77 10.24 -28.37
N TRP A 619 4.69 10.53 -27.45
CA TRP A 619 4.36 11.04 -26.13
C TRP A 619 3.76 12.47 -26.18
N LYS A 620 4.17 13.31 -27.14
CA LYS A 620 3.62 14.67 -27.32
C LYS A 620 2.20 14.60 -27.83
N ASN A 621 1.94 13.72 -28.80
CA ASN A 621 0.59 13.46 -29.28
C ASN A 621 -0.30 12.91 -28.16
N SER A 622 0.20 11.98 -27.35
CA SER A 622 -0.51 11.47 -26.17
C SER A 622 -0.83 12.59 -25.15
N PHE A 623 0.13 13.50 -24.90
CA PHE A 623 -0.08 14.67 -24.06
C PHE A 623 -1.18 15.59 -24.61
N LEU A 624 -1.09 15.96 -25.88
CA LEU A 624 -2.05 16.84 -26.56
C LEU A 624 -3.46 16.23 -26.59
N GLN A 625 -3.56 14.93 -26.82
CA GLN A 625 -4.84 14.23 -26.77
C GLN A 625 -5.45 14.30 -25.37
N ASN A 626 -4.67 14.03 -24.32
CA ASN A 626 -5.13 14.09 -22.94
C ASN A 626 -5.53 15.50 -22.51
N LEU A 627 -4.78 16.53 -22.92
CA LEU A 627 -5.15 17.93 -22.72
C LEU A 627 -6.48 18.26 -23.40
N SER A 628 -6.65 17.86 -24.66
CA SER A 628 -7.90 17.99 -25.41
C SER A 628 -9.08 17.29 -24.71
N ILE A 629 -8.87 16.08 -24.16
CA ILE A 629 -9.90 15.35 -23.41
C ILE A 629 -10.33 16.17 -22.19
N ILE A 630 -9.37 16.71 -21.44
CA ILE A 630 -9.66 17.51 -20.24
C ILE A 630 -10.45 18.78 -20.62
N ILE A 631 -10.01 19.53 -21.63
CA ILE A 631 -10.68 20.76 -22.08
C ILE A 631 -12.09 20.46 -22.61
N GLY A 632 -12.24 19.42 -23.42
CA GLY A 632 -13.56 18.99 -23.91
C GLY A 632 -14.48 18.51 -22.79
N ALA A 633 -13.95 17.79 -21.80
CA ALA A 633 -14.73 17.30 -20.66
C ALA A 633 -15.18 18.44 -19.73
N ARG A 634 -14.35 19.46 -19.52
CA ARG A 634 -14.70 20.67 -18.79
C ARG A 634 -15.84 21.43 -19.45
N ASN A 635 -15.88 21.43 -20.78
CA ASN A 635 -16.89 22.12 -21.59
C ASN A 635 -17.10 23.59 -21.16
N ASN A 636 -16.02 24.26 -20.75
CA ASN A 636 -16.07 25.67 -20.36
C ASN A 636 -16.03 26.54 -21.63
N LYS A 637 -17.05 27.37 -21.84
CA LYS A 637 -17.20 28.17 -23.07
C LYS A 637 -15.97 29.04 -23.38
N ALA A 638 -15.43 29.76 -22.40
CA ALA A 638 -14.28 30.64 -22.62
C ALA A 638 -13.01 29.85 -22.97
N GLN A 639 -12.76 28.75 -22.26
CA GLN A 639 -11.64 27.87 -22.57
C GLN A 639 -11.79 27.21 -23.95
N MET A 640 -13.00 26.77 -24.31
CA MET A 640 -13.28 26.17 -25.63
C MET A 640 -13.01 27.15 -26.78
N VAL A 641 -13.47 28.40 -26.69
CA VAL A 641 -13.20 29.42 -27.72
C VAL A 641 -11.69 29.64 -27.88
N SER A 642 -10.99 29.90 -26.77
CA SER A 642 -9.53 30.09 -26.77
C SER A 642 -8.79 28.87 -27.34
N TYR A 643 -9.21 27.66 -26.96
CA TYR A 643 -8.61 26.42 -27.42
C TYR A 643 -8.83 26.16 -28.91
N LEU A 644 -10.05 26.36 -29.41
CA LEU A 644 -10.38 26.16 -30.82
C LEU A 644 -9.61 27.14 -31.72
N ASP A 645 -9.38 28.36 -31.24
CA ASP A 645 -8.53 29.34 -31.92
C ASP A 645 -7.06 28.91 -31.94
N LEU A 646 -6.53 28.43 -30.81
CA LEU A 646 -5.15 27.92 -30.72
C LEU A 646 -4.90 26.74 -31.65
N ILE A 647 -5.76 25.72 -31.64
CA ILE A 647 -5.58 24.55 -32.51
C ILE A 647 -5.79 24.87 -33.99
N SER A 648 -6.32 26.05 -34.34
CA SER A 648 -6.40 26.49 -35.74
C SER A 648 -5.10 27.14 -36.25
N GLN A 649 -4.11 27.35 -35.38
CA GLN A 649 -2.87 28.04 -35.75
C GLN A 649 -1.93 27.13 -36.58
N PRO A 650 -1.10 27.71 -37.47
CA PRO A 650 -0.13 26.95 -38.27
C PRO A 650 0.83 26.08 -37.46
N ALA A 651 1.18 26.50 -36.23
CA ALA A 651 2.07 25.75 -35.35
C ALA A 651 1.50 24.37 -34.94
N LEU A 652 0.18 24.17 -35.03
CA LEU A 652 -0.52 22.94 -34.66
C LEU A 652 -1.25 22.31 -35.85
N SER A 653 -0.98 22.75 -37.08
CA SER A 653 -1.80 22.40 -38.26
C SER A 653 -1.39 21.10 -38.96
N SER A 654 -0.41 20.35 -38.44
CA SER A 654 -0.03 19.07 -39.04
C SER A 654 -1.17 18.06 -38.95
N ASP A 655 -1.28 17.18 -39.94
CA ASP A 655 -2.41 16.27 -40.07
C ASP A 655 -2.56 15.34 -38.85
N LYS A 656 -1.44 14.78 -38.36
CA LYS A 656 -1.41 13.91 -37.16
C LYS A 656 -1.84 14.68 -35.91
N THR A 657 -1.32 15.88 -35.71
CA THR A 657 -1.64 16.73 -34.55
C THR A 657 -3.11 17.15 -34.55
N GLN A 658 -3.62 17.61 -35.69
CA GLN A 658 -5.03 18.00 -35.85
C GLN A 658 -5.99 16.85 -35.53
N ILE A 659 -5.75 15.67 -36.11
CA ILE A 659 -6.53 14.47 -35.82
C ILE A 659 -6.53 14.17 -34.32
N THR A 660 -5.34 14.19 -33.71
CA THR A 660 -5.15 13.90 -32.28
C THR A 660 -5.92 14.86 -31.38
N LEU A 661 -5.82 16.17 -31.64
CA LEU A 661 -6.48 17.22 -30.86
C LEU A 661 -8.00 17.11 -30.96
N VAL A 662 -8.55 16.93 -32.16
CA VAL A 662 -10.00 16.82 -32.37
C VAL A 662 -10.55 15.50 -31.82
N LYS A 663 -9.80 14.39 -31.95
CA LYS A 663 -10.15 13.11 -31.31
C LYS A 663 -10.26 13.26 -29.81
N GLY A 664 -9.28 13.91 -29.17
CA GLY A 664 -9.33 14.20 -27.74
C GLY A 664 -10.54 15.06 -27.35
N LEU A 665 -10.83 16.13 -28.11
CA LEU A 665 -11.99 16.99 -27.85
C LEU A 665 -13.30 16.22 -27.94
N LYS A 666 -13.47 15.39 -28.98
CA LYS A 666 -14.64 14.54 -29.17
C LYS A 666 -14.83 13.60 -27.97
N THR A 667 -13.76 12.95 -27.53
CA THR A 667 -13.78 12.06 -26.35
C THR A 667 -14.10 12.82 -25.05
N GLY A 668 -13.60 14.04 -24.87
CA GLY A 668 -13.93 14.86 -23.70
C GLY A 668 -15.38 15.32 -23.70
N LEU A 669 -15.83 15.89 -24.82
CA LEU A 669 -17.17 16.45 -24.99
C LEU A 669 -18.29 15.40 -24.88
N SER A 670 -18.02 14.14 -25.22
CA SER A 670 -19.02 13.07 -25.07
C SER A 670 -19.46 12.87 -23.61
N LYS A 671 -18.63 13.25 -22.63
CA LYS A 671 -19.04 13.26 -21.20
C LYS A 671 -20.20 14.22 -20.91
N ASN A 672 -20.47 15.17 -21.80
CA ASN A 672 -21.53 16.18 -21.67
C ASN A 672 -22.72 15.95 -22.61
N GLU A 673 -22.67 14.97 -23.52
CA GLU A 673 -23.66 14.80 -24.60
C GLU A 673 -25.08 14.47 -24.08
N GLY A 674 -25.18 13.83 -22.92
CA GLY A 674 -26.47 13.50 -22.28
C GLY A 674 -27.24 14.74 -21.81
N SER A 675 -26.57 15.89 -21.69
CA SER A 675 -27.15 17.15 -21.23
C SER A 675 -27.39 18.17 -22.36
N ASN A 676 -26.96 17.89 -23.59
CA ASN A 676 -27.04 18.82 -24.72
C ASN A 676 -27.26 18.10 -26.06
N ALA A 677 -28.49 18.17 -26.60
CA ALA A 677 -28.88 17.51 -27.85
C ALA A 677 -28.12 18.04 -29.07
N GLN A 678 -27.85 19.35 -29.13
CA GLN A 678 -27.08 19.96 -30.23
C GLN A 678 -25.62 19.46 -30.21
N LEU A 679 -25.02 19.33 -29.03
CA LEU A 679 -23.68 18.77 -28.89
C LEU A 679 -23.65 17.32 -29.37
N LYS A 680 -24.63 16.49 -28.98
CA LYS A 680 -24.73 15.10 -29.41
C LYS A 680 -24.78 14.96 -30.94
N GLU A 681 -25.56 15.79 -31.61
CA GLU A 681 -25.64 15.81 -33.07
C GLU A 681 -24.28 16.19 -33.70
N ILE A 682 -23.65 17.26 -33.21
CA ILE A 682 -22.33 17.70 -33.70
C ILE A 682 -21.30 16.58 -33.53
N LEU A 683 -21.22 15.94 -32.36
CA LEU A 683 -20.27 14.87 -32.08
C LEU A 683 -20.44 13.66 -33.01
N SER A 684 -21.68 13.34 -33.40
CA SER A 684 -21.98 12.26 -34.36
C SER A 684 -21.44 12.54 -35.77
N GLN A 685 -21.31 13.82 -36.13
CA GLN A 685 -20.84 14.27 -37.45
C GLN A 685 -19.33 14.54 -37.49
N LEU A 686 -18.64 14.60 -36.33
CA LEU A 686 -17.20 14.79 -36.27
C LEU A 686 -16.45 13.56 -36.79
N ASN A 687 -15.89 13.67 -37.99
CA ASN A 687 -14.94 12.70 -38.54
C ASN A 687 -13.53 12.98 -38.01
N THR A 688 -13.01 12.08 -37.17
CA THR A 688 -11.68 12.18 -36.56
C THR A 688 -10.64 11.30 -37.23
N ASP A 689 -10.96 10.65 -38.35
CA ASP A 689 -10.09 9.66 -39.01
C ASP A 689 -9.34 10.25 -40.22
N SER A 690 -9.60 11.52 -40.54
CA SER A 690 -8.91 12.24 -41.61
C SER A 690 -8.62 13.69 -41.22
N SER A 691 -7.55 14.27 -41.80
CA SER A 691 -7.18 15.67 -41.56
C SER A 691 -8.28 16.64 -42.01
N GLN A 692 -8.89 16.39 -43.17
CA GLN A 692 -10.01 17.19 -43.66
C GLN A 692 -11.22 17.11 -42.72
N GLY A 693 -11.53 15.92 -42.21
CA GLY A 693 -12.57 15.72 -41.21
C GLY A 693 -12.29 16.48 -39.91
N ALA A 694 -11.06 16.40 -39.40
CA ALA A 694 -10.64 17.11 -38.19
C ALA A 694 -10.76 18.63 -38.36
N LYS A 695 -10.26 19.20 -39.46
CA LYS A 695 -10.35 20.63 -39.77
C LYS A 695 -11.81 21.10 -39.90
N ALA A 696 -12.66 20.33 -40.58
CA ALA A 696 -14.09 20.61 -40.65
C ALA A 696 -14.73 20.55 -39.26
N GLY A 697 -14.32 19.59 -38.43
CA GLY A 697 -14.76 19.45 -37.05
C GLY A 697 -14.44 20.66 -36.17
N VAL A 698 -13.24 21.22 -36.27
CA VAL A 698 -12.86 22.46 -35.58
C VAL A 698 -13.80 23.61 -35.99
N MET A 699 -14.08 23.77 -37.29
CA MET A 699 -14.98 24.81 -37.78
C MET A 699 -16.42 24.63 -37.29
N THR A 700 -16.91 23.40 -37.22
CA THR A 700 -18.24 23.10 -36.67
C THR A 700 -18.31 23.44 -35.18
N LEU A 701 -17.29 23.07 -34.40
CA LEU A 701 -17.22 23.41 -32.98
C LEU A 701 -17.13 24.92 -32.76
N LYS A 702 -16.38 25.66 -33.58
CA LYS A 702 -16.32 27.14 -33.51
C LYS A 702 -17.65 27.84 -33.78
N LYS A 703 -18.56 27.23 -34.53
CA LYS A 703 -19.91 27.79 -34.73
C LYS A 703 -20.82 27.57 -33.53
N MET A 704 -20.53 26.56 -32.70
CA MET A 704 -21.33 26.20 -31.54
C MET A 704 -20.99 27.07 -30.32
N TYR A 705 -19.70 27.29 -30.06
CA TYR A 705 -19.22 28.11 -28.93
C TYR A 705 -19.12 29.58 -29.34
#